data_AF-A0A067PBK0-F1
#
_entry.id   AF-A0A067PBK0-F1
#
_cell.length_a   1.000
_cell.length_b   1.000
_cell.length_c   1.000
_cell.angle_alpha   90.00
_cell.angle_beta   90.00
_cell.angle_gamma   90.00
#
_symmetry.space_group_name_H-M   'P 1'
#
loop_
_entity.id
_entity.type
_entity.pdbx_description
1 polymer ?
#
loop_
_entity_poly.entity_id
_entity_poly.type
_entity_poly.pdbx_seq_one_letter_code
_entity_poly.pdbx_strand_id
1 'polypeptide(L)'
;MQYAFEFDNQSVSDLHRTHLFDALSIASTISDLPGPGRTLDNVLLNTGRKLEKFLFLHVPRLRRKPKSTFNPTFLQFDDLSDLDPFFDNHVFEALSDGDDSTESGLQGPGLTVGKWISGAGRKLEKLLGAAGERMGKGPNTVINRTIALADTFISSLFSPSYPFVASNDVRSAVRTSFLPTVDRVTDQYFPEELIQKADFIDCCKKLVAFLRHDRQNNQMMAIYYLTSLICAYPTSGPLLNQLGAQDAVREVVLRCSLLPLKNRDRRLLLAPSRRALVMLSDVEVLTTIKKLDAAYEDHSCNMEARIQLFSNLVACTKNSNVAILAGRHLTTGTQVIGVAALIRLIPPSLLELWAQLAFSIDPLSSRVFLGLLNDLRLSYFRRSGNITPVLNIAISLLRQGLVAYDDTSKAPCFDFLARKLLKEITMGLQEHCVAANLSKEAVVEFSNVLQLRRAHLSPSDSSFLVPFIKYTSPFFEILGSFCREWYFRGPQTWYQSWNRIPMRAILPSRRTTLCRRLVELALGGECSAEDLHQIASKDPDCHLEILALPRDELQRSTESFRSKMSTLSQNLDIDEFRMPQRYVDGGFFDCCTGIRVTVPSDTVVGDSIILPPDIHGSHLHYVDRSGPLPPREGFRALFGDVSALRWISALNLGKFGTRYEPVVLYWIDGRAYHVGCKPNKDMELLEVLPVPVDLDPNQSRPSSLHILAVRVMNGGQIPDVFWYDKSNMCLTHAVTIESIDVPKGLGSKYCRDCQRTRNELA
;
A
#
# COMPACT_ATOMS: atom_id res chain seq x y z
N MET A 1 -2.26 46.35 -31.10
CA MET A 1 -3.37 47.20 -30.65
C MET A 1 -3.43 47.13 -29.14
N GLN A 2 -2.80 48.12 -28.48
CA GLN A 2 -2.82 48.33 -27.04
C GLN A 2 -3.92 49.34 -26.73
N TYR A 3 -4.76 49.06 -25.74
CA TYR A 3 -5.60 50.07 -25.10
C TYR A 3 -5.17 50.18 -23.64
N ALA A 4 -4.66 51.36 -23.29
CA ALA A 4 -4.44 51.82 -21.93
C ALA A 4 -5.64 52.71 -21.55
N PHE A 5 -6.14 52.55 -20.32
CA PHE A 5 -7.11 53.47 -19.73
C PHE A 5 -6.41 54.27 -18.63
N GLU A 6 -6.33 55.58 -18.86
CA GLU A 6 -6.02 56.65 -17.92
C GLU A 6 -7.17 56.79 -16.91
N PHE A 7 -6.84 56.86 -15.61
CA PHE A 7 -7.77 57.33 -14.58
C PHE A 7 -7.44 58.77 -14.26
N ASP A 8 -8.41 59.65 -14.54
CA ASP A 8 -8.35 61.06 -14.19
C ASP A 8 -8.84 61.27 -12.76
N ASN A 9 -8.17 62.18 -12.07
CA ASN A 9 -8.11 62.29 -10.62
C ASN A 9 -8.56 63.72 -10.26
N GLN A 10 -9.85 63.91 -9.94
CA GLN A 10 -10.31 65.22 -9.48
C GLN A 10 -11.62 65.16 -8.67
N SER A 11 -11.67 66.04 -7.66
CA SER A 11 -12.77 66.37 -6.75
C SER A 11 -12.92 65.55 -5.46
N VAL A 12 -11.81 65.46 -4.70
CA VAL A 12 -11.87 65.52 -3.22
C VAL A 12 -11.80 66.99 -2.81
N SER A 13 -12.95 67.65 -2.71
CA SER A 13 -13.14 68.90 -1.94
C SER A 13 -14.52 69.45 -2.25
N ASP A 14 -15.50 69.11 -1.41
CA ASP A 14 -16.64 69.98 -1.05
C ASP A 14 -17.64 69.20 -0.20
N LEU A 15 -17.31 68.98 1.08
CA LEU A 15 -18.31 68.83 2.14
C LEU A 15 -17.70 68.94 3.56
N HIS A 16 -17.03 70.06 3.85
CA HIS A 16 -16.69 70.45 5.23
C HIS A 16 -17.30 71.81 5.56
N ARG A 17 -18.52 71.77 6.11
CA ARG A 17 -19.23 72.78 6.93
C ARG A 17 -20.71 72.38 6.85
N THR A 18 -21.38 71.92 7.90
CA THR A 18 -21.66 72.68 9.13
C THR A 18 -22.14 71.69 10.19
N HIS A 19 -21.52 71.70 11.38
CA HIS A 19 -22.02 71.01 12.57
C HIS A 19 -22.85 71.96 13.41
N LEU A 20 -24.02 71.50 13.88
CA LEU A 20 -24.60 71.85 15.18
C LEU A 20 -25.78 70.91 15.44
N PHE A 21 -25.59 69.91 16.29
CA PHE A 21 -26.65 69.45 17.19
C PHE A 21 -26.02 69.02 18.51
N ASP A 22 -26.59 69.59 19.56
CA ASP A 22 -26.14 69.54 20.94
C ASP A 22 -26.13 68.12 21.52
N ALA A 23 -25.08 67.86 22.30
CA ALA A 23 -25.04 66.79 23.26
C ALA A 23 -25.83 67.21 24.52
N LEU A 24 -26.91 66.50 24.80
CA LEU A 24 -27.44 66.37 26.15
C LEU A 24 -27.49 64.89 26.52
N SER A 25 -26.45 64.47 27.23
CA SER A 25 -26.52 63.36 28.18
C SER A 25 -27.38 63.80 29.36
N ILE A 26 -28.30 62.97 29.84
CA ILE A 26 -28.58 62.70 31.26
C ILE A 26 -29.69 61.64 31.38
N ALA A 27 -29.39 60.64 32.21
CA ALA A 27 -30.28 59.84 33.06
C ALA A 27 -31.12 58.67 32.51
N SER A 28 -30.91 57.58 33.25
CA SER A 28 -31.83 56.50 33.62
C SER A 28 -31.99 55.33 32.64
N THR A 29 -31.24 54.27 32.95
CA THR A 29 -31.61 52.89 32.65
C THR A 29 -32.97 52.57 33.28
N ILE A 30 -34.03 52.72 32.50
CA ILE A 30 -35.32 52.06 32.74
C ILE A 30 -35.30 50.77 31.92
N SER A 31 -35.23 49.62 32.59
CA SER A 31 -35.07 48.29 31.96
C SER A 31 -36.35 47.72 31.35
N ASP A 32 -37.36 48.56 31.06
CA ASP A 32 -38.71 48.09 30.70
C ASP A 32 -39.32 48.68 29.43
N LEU A 33 -38.53 49.30 28.56
CA LEU A 33 -39.00 49.67 27.23
C LEU A 33 -38.79 48.52 26.22
N PRO A 34 -39.69 48.34 25.24
CA PRO A 34 -39.55 47.37 24.16
C PRO A 34 -38.42 47.79 23.22
N GLY A 35 -37.18 47.56 23.63
CA GLY A 35 -35.99 47.76 22.81
C GLY A 35 -35.77 46.57 21.86
N PRO A 36 -35.04 46.77 20.74
CA PRO A 36 -34.78 45.74 19.74
C PRO A 36 -34.18 44.44 20.31
N GLY A 37 -33.49 44.51 21.47
CA GLY A 37 -33.02 43.33 22.21
C GLY A 37 -34.13 42.43 22.75
N ARG A 38 -35.25 42.97 23.26
CA ARG A 38 -36.39 42.18 23.74
C ARG A 38 -37.19 41.56 22.59
N THR A 39 -37.28 42.26 21.46
CA THR A 39 -37.92 41.71 20.24
C THR A 39 -37.11 40.54 19.69
N LEU A 40 -35.78 40.66 19.65
CA LEU A 40 -34.88 39.58 19.24
C LEU A 40 -34.93 38.40 20.22
N ASP A 41 -34.89 38.65 21.53
CA ASP A 41 -35.02 37.60 22.54
C ASP A 41 -36.36 36.87 22.43
N ASN A 42 -37.46 37.59 22.22
CA ASN A 42 -38.78 36.98 22.04
C ASN A 42 -38.88 36.16 20.75
N VAL A 43 -38.26 36.62 19.65
CA VAL A 43 -38.19 35.84 18.40
C VAL A 43 -37.33 34.59 18.60
N LEU A 44 -36.18 34.69 19.25
CA LEU A 44 -35.31 33.54 19.52
C LEU A 44 -35.94 32.54 20.50
N LEU A 45 -36.62 33.02 21.55
CA LEU A 45 -37.39 32.20 22.49
C LEU A 45 -38.58 31.52 21.80
N ASN A 46 -39.33 32.21 20.94
CA ASN A 46 -40.43 31.59 20.21
C ASN A 46 -39.94 30.58 19.18
N THR A 47 -38.87 30.88 18.47
CA THR A 47 -38.29 29.97 17.47
C THR A 47 -37.69 28.74 18.17
N GLY A 48 -37.00 28.94 19.30
CA GLY A 48 -36.49 27.88 20.16
C GLY A 48 -37.62 27.00 20.72
N ARG A 49 -38.71 27.59 21.24
CA ARG A 49 -39.87 26.84 21.76
C ARG A 49 -40.66 26.12 20.67
N LYS A 50 -40.73 26.66 19.45
CA LYS A 50 -41.35 25.99 18.29
C LYS A 50 -40.52 24.81 17.82
N LEU A 51 -39.18 24.97 17.76
CA LEU A 51 -38.27 23.88 17.46
C LEU A 51 -38.30 22.81 18.56
N GLU A 52 -38.31 23.23 19.84
CA GLU A 52 -38.44 22.34 20.99
C GLU A 52 -39.76 21.58 20.94
N LYS A 53 -40.91 22.25 20.71
CA LYS A 53 -42.22 21.59 20.52
C LYS A 53 -42.22 20.63 19.33
N PHE A 54 -41.61 21.01 18.21
CA PHE A 54 -41.51 20.16 17.03
C PHE A 54 -40.72 18.88 17.33
N LEU A 55 -39.54 19.04 17.96
CA LEU A 55 -38.73 17.93 18.45
C LEU A 55 -39.48 17.12 19.52
N PHE A 56 -40.26 17.74 20.39
CA PHE A 56 -41.02 17.05 21.44
C PHE A 56 -42.21 16.25 20.91
N LEU A 57 -42.86 16.73 19.85
CA LEU A 57 -44.02 16.09 19.24
C LEU A 57 -43.64 14.95 18.30
N HIS A 58 -42.49 15.06 17.61
CA HIS A 58 -42.08 14.09 16.58
C HIS A 58 -40.95 13.16 17.04
N VAL A 59 -40.47 13.28 18.29
CA VAL A 59 -39.48 12.38 18.90
C VAL A 59 -40.09 11.74 20.16
N PRO A 60 -40.78 10.58 20.07
CA PRO A 60 -41.66 10.10 21.15
C PRO A 60 -40.99 9.62 22.45
N ARG A 61 -39.66 9.76 22.65
CA ARG A 61 -38.97 9.13 23.81
C ARG A 61 -37.86 9.96 24.45
N LEU A 62 -38.13 11.22 24.80
CA LEU A 62 -37.34 11.96 25.79
C LEU A 62 -38.05 12.04 27.16
N ARG A 63 -38.56 10.90 27.67
CA ARG A 63 -39.04 10.81 29.06
C ARG A 63 -38.04 10.01 29.89
N ARG A 64 -37.46 10.69 30.89
CA ARG A 64 -36.54 10.17 31.92
C ARG A 64 -36.97 8.82 32.48
N LYS A 65 -36.07 7.83 32.48
CA LYS A 65 -35.89 6.86 33.58
C LYS A 65 -34.40 6.75 33.92
N PRO A 66 -34.02 6.60 35.20
CA PRO A 66 -32.63 6.54 35.62
C PRO A 66 -32.05 5.12 35.49
N LYS A 67 -30.77 5.08 35.10
CA LYS A 67 -29.77 4.01 35.28
C LYS A 67 -30.12 2.60 34.75
N SER A 68 -29.82 2.34 33.47
CA SER A 68 -29.08 1.13 33.07
C SER A 68 -28.36 1.37 31.74
N THR A 69 -27.31 0.60 31.50
CA THR A 69 -26.29 0.72 30.44
C THR A 69 -26.84 1.09 29.06
N PHE A 70 -26.25 2.15 28.50
CA PHE A 70 -26.56 2.75 27.19
C PHE A 70 -26.35 1.74 26.05
N ASN A 71 -27.44 1.30 25.43
CA ASN A 71 -27.47 0.78 24.06
C ASN A 71 -28.48 1.65 23.30
N PRO A 72 -28.08 2.43 22.27
CA PRO A 72 -28.98 3.39 21.64
C PRO A 72 -29.85 2.69 20.59
N THR A 73 -31.10 2.37 20.96
CA THR A 73 -32.12 1.93 20.00
C THR A 73 -32.76 3.16 19.34
N PHE A 74 -32.79 3.17 18.00
CA PHE A 74 -33.14 4.31 17.14
C PHE A 74 -34.65 4.61 17.02
N LEU A 75 -34.94 5.85 16.61
CA LEU A 75 -36.25 6.40 16.24
C LEU A 75 -36.72 5.85 14.89
N GLN A 76 -37.98 5.48 14.80
CA GLN A 76 -38.68 5.08 13.58
C GLN A 76 -39.80 6.10 13.33
N PHE A 77 -39.93 6.58 12.09
CA PHE A 77 -41.03 7.44 11.65
C PHE A 77 -41.92 6.60 10.73
N ASP A 78 -43.22 6.57 11.00
CA ASP A 78 -44.17 5.68 10.32
C ASP A 78 -44.78 6.31 9.05
N ASP A 79 -44.74 7.64 8.88
CA ASP A 79 -45.04 8.32 7.62
C ASP A 79 -44.20 9.61 7.51
N LEU A 80 -43.55 9.80 6.36
CA LEU A 80 -42.54 10.85 6.12
C LEU A 80 -43.04 11.93 5.14
N SER A 81 -44.26 11.78 4.63
CA SER A 81 -44.90 12.74 3.72
C SER A 81 -45.36 14.03 4.42
N ASP A 82 -45.54 13.99 5.74
CA ASP A 82 -45.94 15.14 6.58
C ASP A 82 -44.83 16.19 6.80
N LEU A 83 -43.58 15.88 6.42
CA LEU A 83 -42.43 16.76 6.63
C LEU A 83 -42.16 17.70 5.45
N ASP A 84 -42.62 17.34 4.25
CA ASP A 84 -42.41 18.14 3.04
C ASP A 84 -43.09 19.54 3.15
N PRO A 85 -44.32 19.68 3.69
CA PRO A 85 -44.91 20.99 3.95
C PRO A 85 -44.15 21.84 4.98
N PHE A 86 -43.41 21.25 5.91
CA PHE A 86 -42.64 22.01 6.89
C PHE A 86 -41.42 22.67 6.26
N PHE A 87 -40.70 21.94 5.40
CA PHE A 87 -39.53 22.45 4.68
C PHE A 87 -39.92 23.42 3.57
N ASP A 88 -41.02 23.16 2.85
CA ASP A 88 -41.51 24.04 1.78
C ASP A 88 -42.06 25.37 2.31
N ASN A 89 -42.63 25.39 3.52
CA ASN A 89 -43.20 26.61 4.11
C ASN A 89 -42.21 27.45 4.94
N HIS A 90 -40.97 26.98 5.16
CA HIS A 90 -40.01 27.65 6.06
C HIS A 90 -38.62 27.77 5.40
N VAL A 91 -38.57 28.46 4.26
CA VAL A 91 -37.32 28.94 3.66
C VAL A 91 -36.78 30.09 4.52
N PHE A 92 -35.76 29.82 5.33
CA PHE A 92 -34.97 30.87 5.98
C PHE A 92 -33.96 31.44 4.98
N GLU A 93 -34.44 32.21 4.01
CA GLU A 93 -33.58 33.13 3.25
C GLU A 93 -33.21 34.30 4.17
N ALA A 94 -32.08 34.15 4.87
CA ALA A 94 -31.40 35.32 5.40
C ALA A 94 -30.75 36.04 4.20
N LEU A 95 -31.49 36.97 3.59
CA LEU A 95 -30.94 37.94 2.66
C LEU A 95 -29.76 38.65 3.34
N SER A 96 -28.56 38.26 2.94
CA SER A 96 -27.32 38.96 3.25
C SER A 96 -26.79 39.55 1.94
N ASP A 97 -27.62 40.33 1.27
CA ASP A 97 -27.13 41.36 0.36
C ASP A 97 -26.66 42.53 1.23
N GLY A 98 -25.45 42.37 1.78
CA GLY A 98 -24.69 43.48 2.29
C GLY A 98 -23.96 44.10 1.11
N ASP A 99 -24.53 45.16 0.55
CA ASP A 99 -23.76 46.08 -0.30
C ASP A 99 -22.54 46.55 0.50
N ASP A 100 -21.34 46.27 -0.02
CA ASP A 100 -20.02 46.68 0.49
C ASP A 100 -19.80 48.22 0.38
N SER A 101 -20.80 49.05 0.68
CA SER A 101 -20.75 50.51 0.51
C SER A 101 -20.88 51.32 1.80
N THR A 102 -20.66 50.72 2.97
CA THR A 102 -20.43 51.47 4.22
C THR A 102 -19.18 50.95 4.95
N GLU A 103 -18.01 51.37 4.46
CA GLU A 103 -16.80 51.44 5.30
C GLU A 103 -17.05 52.47 6.43
N SER A 104 -17.59 52.01 7.55
CA SER A 104 -17.28 52.60 8.85
C SER A 104 -16.72 51.50 9.74
N GLY A 105 -15.39 51.46 9.85
CA GLY A 105 -14.64 50.50 10.67
C GLY A 105 -14.81 50.70 12.18
N LEU A 106 -15.97 51.18 12.64
CA LEU A 106 -16.25 51.39 14.05
C LEU A 106 -16.95 50.16 14.63
N GLN A 107 -16.36 49.61 15.69
CA GLN A 107 -16.80 48.42 16.40
C GLN A 107 -18.13 48.69 17.14
N GLY A 108 -19.24 48.67 16.42
CA GLY A 108 -20.58 48.90 16.96
C GLY A 108 -21.23 47.63 17.52
N PRO A 109 -22.15 47.72 18.50
CA PRO A 109 -22.90 46.58 19.04
C PRO A 109 -23.63 45.76 17.96
N GLY A 110 -24.07 46.41 16.88
CA GLY A 110 -24.73 45.75 15.74
C GLY A 110 -23.83 44.76 14.98
N LEU A 111 -22.53 45.04 14.86
CA LEU A 111 -21.57 44.12 14.22
C LEU A 111 -21.32 42.87 15.07
N THR A 112 -21.30 43.01 16.39
CA THR A 112 -21.13 41.89 17.32
C THR A 112 -22.35 40.98 17.30
N VAL A 113 -23.56 41.55 17.31
CA VAL A 113 -24.82 40.79 17.21
C VAL A 113 -24.95 40.14 15.84
N GLY A 114 -24.62 40.85 14.75
CA GLY A 114 -24.60 40.29 13.39
C GLY A 114 -23.67 39.07 13.28
N LYS A 115 -22.42 39.17 13.77
CA LYS A 115 -21.48 38.04 13.80
C LYS A 115 -22.00 36.86 14.62
N TRP A 116 -22.67 37.13 15.73
CA TRP A 116 -23.26 36.09 16.58
C TRP A 116 -24.45 35.40 15.90
N ILE A 117 -25.35 36.16 15.29
CA ILE A 117 -26.50 35.63 14.53
C ILE A 117 -26.02 34.83 13.32
N SER A 118 -25.08 35.33 12.52
CA SER A 118 -24.48 34.57 11.42
C SER A 118 -23.70 33.35 11.90
N GLY A 119 -23.13 33.38 13.11
CA GLY A 119 -22.51 32.24 13.76
C GLY A 119 -23.53 31.17 14.19
N ALA A 120 -24.64 31.59 14.78
CA ALA A 120 -25.75 30.74 15.20
C ALA A 120 -26.48 30.13 13.99
N GLY A 121 -26.74 30.94 12.95
CA GLY A 121 -27.32 30.49 11.68
C GLY A 121 -26.48 29.41 11.02
N ARG A 122 -25.16 29.61 10.90
CA ARG A 122 -24.24 28.57 10.37
C ARG A 122 -24.20 27.30 11.21
N LYS A 123 -24.35 27.38 12.53
CA LYS A 123 -24.44 26.20 13.41
C LYS A 123 -25.77 25.47 13.23
N LEU A 124 -26.87 26.20 13.12
CA LEU A 124 -28.20 25.65 12.87
C LEU A 124 -28.27 25.00 11.49
N GLU A 125 -27.73 25.63 10.46
CA GLU A 125 -27.63 25.08 9.10
C GLU A 125 -26.83 23.77 9.09
N LYS A 126 -25.70 23.70 9.81
CA LYS A 126 -24.94 22.45 9.99
C LYS A 126 -25.74 21.37 10.72
N LEU A 127 -26.50 21.74 11.75
CA LEU A 127 -27.35 20.79 12.48
C LEU A 127 -28.52 20.29 11.62
N LEU A 128 -29.16 21.17 10.85
CA LEU A 128 -30.24 20.82 9.93
C LEU A 128 -29.74 20.03 8.73
N GLY A 129 -28.56 20.33 8.21
CA GLY A 129 -27.88 19.53 7.19
C GLY A 129 -27.58 18.12 7.70
N ALA A 130 -27.01 18.01 8.89
CA ALA A 130 -26.77 16.72 9.53
C ALA A 130 -28.08 15.97 9.88
N ALA A 131 -29.15 16.67 10.25
CA ALA A 131 -30.47 16.09 10.47
C ALA A 131 -31.09 15.59 9.15
N GLY A 132 -30.99 16.35 8.06
CA GLY A 132 -31.44 15.94 6.73
C GLY A 132 -30.69 14.73 6.19
N GLU A 133 -29.37 14.64 6.43
CA GLU A 133 -28.58 13.43 6.14
C GLU A 133 -29.03 12.23 6.99
N ARG A 134 -29.35 12.44 8.28
CA ARG A 134 -29.91 11.40 9.16
C ARG A 134 -31.31 10.96 8.76
N MET A 135 -32.09 11.85 8.14
CA MET A 135 -33.40 11.55 7.57
C MET A 135 -33.32 10.85 6.21
N GLY A 136 -32.11 10.53 5.75
CA GLY A 136 -31.91 9.77 4.53
C GLY A 136 -32.12 10.55 3.22
N LYS A 137 -32.26 11.88 3.30
CA LYS A 137 -32.53 12.76 2.15
C LYS A 137 -31.26 13.44 1.62
N GLY A 138 -30.06 12.99 1.99
CA GLY A 138 -28.79 13.58 1.54
C GLY A 138 -28.08 12.74 0.46
N PRO A 139 -27.15 13.33 -0.32
CA PRO A 139 -26.34 12.59 -1.30
C PRO A 139 -25.60 11.38 -0.70
N ASN A 140 -25.07 11.52 0.53
CA ASN A 140 -24.38 10.44 1.25
C ASN A 140 -25.28 9.22 1.48
N THR A 141 -26.55 9.44 1.82
CA THR A 141 -27.50 8.34 2.03
C THR A 141 -27.78 7.63 0.72
N VAL A 142 -27.98 8.38 -0.36
CA VAL A 142 -28.27 7.83 -1.68
C VAL A 142 -27.14 6.93 -2.14
N ILE A 143 -25.89 7.39 -2.06
CA ILE A 143 -24.75 6.57 -2.47
C ILE A 143 -24.52 5.38 -1.54
N ASN A 144 -24.75 5.51 -0.22
CA ASN A 144 -24.66 4.38 0.70
C ASN A 144 -25.70 3.30 0.37
N ARG A 145 -26.91 3.70 -0.06
CA ARG A 145 -27.91 2.77 -0.59
C ARG A 145 -27.40 2.11 -1.88
N THR A 146 -26.78 2.87 -2.79
CA THR A 146 -26.18 2.33 -4.02
C THR A 146 -25.11 1.27 -3.72
N ILE A 147 -24.19 1.55 -2.79
CA ILE A 147 -23.14 0.63 -2.34
C ILE A 147 -23.77 -0.64 -1.72
N ALA A 148 -24.81 -0.50 -0.90
CA ALA A 148 -25.49 -1.63 -0.27
C ALA A 148 -26.21 -2.53 -1.29
N LEU A 149 -26.81 -1.93 -2.33
CA LEU A 149 -27.37 -2.68 -3.46
C LEU A 149 -26.27 -3.46 -4.20
N ALA A 150 -25.10 -2.86 -4.41
CA ALA A 150 -23.96 -3.53 -5.03
C ALA A 150 -23.46 -4.70 -4.19
N ASP A 151 -23.24 -4.50 -2.90
CA ASP A 151 -22.79 -5.54 -1.97
C ASP A 151 -23.79 -6.72 -1.93
N THR A 152 -25.09 -6.43 -1.90
CA THR A 152 -26.15 -7.45 -1.91
C THR A 152 -26.16 -8.22 -3.22
N PHE A 153 -26.00 -7.53 -4.34
CA PHE A 153 -25.97 -8.15 -5.66
C PHE A 153 -24.74 -9.06 -5.83
N ILE A 154 -23.55 -8.56 -5.48
CA ILE A 154 -22.30 -9.34 -5.48
C ILE A 154 -22.45 -10.58 -4.60
N SER A 155 -22.98 -10.41 -3.38
CA SER A 155 -23.20 -11.54 -2.47
C SER A 155 -24.17 -12.58 -3.02
N SER A 156 -25.09 -12.19 -3.91
CA SER A 156 -26.00 -13.12 -4.58
C SER A 156 -25.38 -13.88 -5.76
N LEU A 157 -24.31 -13.34 -6.37
CA LEU A 157 -23.59 -13.98 -7.47
C LEU A 157 -22.61 -15.05 -6.98
N PHE A 158 -22.03 -14.88 -5.78
CA PHE A 158 -21.09 -15.83 -5.21
C PHE A 158 -21.80 -16.79 -4.26
N SER A 159 -21.61 -18.11 -4.44
CA SER A 159 -22.26 -19.17 -3.67
C SER A 159 -22.22 -18.97 -2.14
N PRO A 160 -23.23 -19.44 -1.39
CA PRO A 160 -23.36 -19.26 0.07
C PRO A 160 -22.24 -19.86 0.92
N SER A 161 -21.31 -20.61 0.31
CA SER A 161 -20.18 -21.26 0.97
C SER A 161 -19.08 -20.30 1.45
N TYR A 162 -19.02 -19.07 0.91
CA TYR A 162 -18.19 -18.03 1.48
C TYR A 162 -19.08 -17.07 2.30
N PRO A 163 -18.97 -17.06 3.64
CA PRO A 163 -19.60 -16.01 4.43
C PRO A 163 -18.88 -14.70 4.10
N PHE A 164 -19.32 -14.03 3.04
CA PHE A 164 -19.00 -12.63 2.86
C PHE A 164 -19.50 -11.95 4.13
N VAL A 165 -18.60 -11.31 4.87
CA VAL A 165 -18.99 -10.47 6.01
C VAL A 165 -19.71 -9.29 5.41
N ALA A 166 -20.99 -9.49 5.07
CA ALA A 166 -21.90 -8.41 4.76
C ALA A 166 -21.72 -7.44 5.91
N SER A 167 -21.34 -6.21 5.58
CA SER A 167 -21.30 -5.10 6.53
C SER A 167 -22.74 -4.88 6.99
N ASN A 168 -23.21 -5.73 7.91
CA ASN A 168 -24.58 -5.78 8.44
C ASN A 168 -24.93 -4.51 9.23
N ASP A 169 -24.01 -3.56 9.28
CA ASP A 169 -24.17 -2.28 9.92
C ASP A 169 -24.53 -1.19 8.88
N VAL A 170 -25.56 -1.45 8.07
CA VAL A 170 -26.29 -0.40 7.33
C VAL A 170 -26.76 0.70 8.31
N ARG A 171 -26.94 0.35 9.60
CA ARG A 171 -27.24 1.27 10.70
C ARG A 171 -26.06 2.16 11.12
N SER A 172 -24.79 1.75 10.90
CA SER A 172 -23.62 2.63 11.13
C SER A 172 -23.21 3.44 9.89
N ALA A 173 -23.70 3.07 8.70
CA ALA A 173 -23.47 3.79 7.45
C ALA A 173 -23.95 5.26 7.47
N VAL A 174 -24.87 5.63 8.36
CA VAL A 174 -25.34 7.03 8.55
C VAL A 174 -24.22 7.94 9.11
N ARG A 175 -23.08 7.38 9.53
CA ARG A 175 -21.91 8.14 10.02
C ARG A 175 -20.70 8.13 9.09
N THR A 176 -20.78 7.52 7.90
CA THR A 176 -19.60 7.51 7.02
C THR A 176 -19.35 8.91 6.49
N SER A 177 -18.14 9.42 6.74
CA SER A 177 -17.68 10.64 6.07
C SER A 177 -17.61 10.40 4.56
N PHE A 178 -17.69 11.49 3.80
CA PHE A 178 -17.63 11.49 2.34
C PHE A 178 -16.46 10.69 1.77
N LEU A 179 -15.28 10.77 2.39
CA LEU A 179 -14.05 10.09 1.94
C LEU A 179 -14.17 8.55 1.95
N PRO A 180 -14.47 7.88 3.08
CA PRO A 180 -14.76 6.43 3.11
C PRO A 180 -15.81 5.97 2.11
N THR A 181 -16.83 6.80 1.86
CA THR A 181 -17.88 6.47 0.89
C THR A 181 -17.33 6.51 -0.54
N VAL A 182 -16.54 7.53 -0.90
CA VAL A 182 -15.83 7.56 -2.19
C VAL A 182 -14.90 6.35 -2.33
N ASP A 183 -14.13 6.02 -1.28
CA ASP A 183 -13.24 4.85 -1.26
C ASP A 183 -13.99 3.55 -1.60
N ARG A 184 -15.13 3.31 -0.95
CA ARG A 184 -15.95 2.11 -1.18
C ARG A 184 -16.49 2.04 -2.61
N VAL A 185 -16.97 3.16 -3.15
CA VAL A 185 -17.48 3.20 -4.53
C VAL A 185 -16.36 2.94 -5.53
N THR A 186 -15.19 3.56 -5.33
CA THR A 186 -14.08 3.38 -6.27
C THR A 186 -13.52 1.97 -6.23
N ASP A 187 -13.57 1.27 -5.10
CA ASP A 187 -12.94 -0.04 -4.94
C ASP A 187 -13.89 -1.21 -5.32
N GLN A 188 -15.20 -0.97 -5.40
CA GLN A 188 -16.19 -2.01 -5.72
C GLN A 188 -16.27 -2.32 -7.23
N TYR A 189 -16.52 -3.59 -7.54
CA TYR A 189 -16.89 -4.06 -8.87
C TYR A 189 -18.42 -3.98 -9.03
N PHE A 190 -18.90 -3.22 -10.01
CA PHE A 190 -20.33 -3.11 -10.31
C PHE A 190 -20.66 -3.92 -11.58
N PRO A 191 -21.40 -5.02 -11.47
CA PRO A 191 -21.82 -5.81 -12.63
C PRO A 191 -22.91 -5.09 -13.45
N GLU A 192 -23.01 -5.37 -14.74
CA GLU A 192 -23.88 -4.59 -15.65
C GLU A 192 -25.36 -4.73 -15.36
N GLU A 193 -25.76 -5.89 -14.85
CA GLU A 193 -27.12 -6.20 -14.44
C GLU A 193 -27.60 -5.29 -13.29
N LEU A 194 -26.66 -4.73 -12.52
CA LEU A 194 -26.99 -3.81 -11.42
C LEU A 194 -27.50 -2.46 -11.93
N ILE A 195 -27.04 -1.95 -13.08
CA ILE A 195 -27.55 -0.68 -13.66
C ILE A 195 -29.03 -0.80 -13.98
N GLN A 196 -29.44 -1.99 -14.41
CA GLN A 196 -30.79 -2.25 -14.84
C GLN A 196 -31.77 -2.35 -13.67
N LYS A 197 -31.29 -2.42 -12.41
CA LYS A 197 -32.15 -2.47 -11.23
C LYS A 197 -32.83 -1.13 -10.99
N ALA A 198 -34.15 -1.16 -10.80
CA ALA A 198 -34.95 0.03 -10.55
C ALA A 198 -34.46 0.86 -9.34
N ASP A 199 -34.01 0.19 -8.27
CA ASP A 199 -33.45 0.86 -7.08
C ASP A 199 -32.14 1.62 -7.39
N PHE A 200 -31.29 1.08 -8.27
CA PHE A 200 -30.07 1.76 -8.69
C PHE A 200 -30.38 2.99 -9.55
N ILE A 201 -31.32 2.86 -10.48
CA ILE A 201 -31.81 3.96 -11.32
C ILE A 201 -32.42 5.08 -10.45
N ASP A 202 -33.21 4.73 -9.43
CA ASP A 202 -33.76 5.68 -8.46
C ASP A 202 -32.65 6.43 -7.70
N CYS A 203 -31.60 5.74 -7.27
CA CYS A 203 -30.44 6.38 -6.66
C CYS A 203 -29.76 7.37 -7.62
N CYS A 204 -29.54 6.97 -8.87
CA CYS A 204 -28.96 7.85 -9.89
C CYS A 204 -29.83 9.09 -10.15
N LYS A 205 -31.15 8.92 -10.25
CA LYS A 205 -32.12 10.03 -10.39
C LYS A 205 -31.99 11.04 -9.25
N LYS A 206 -31.91 10.55 -8.01
CA LYS A 206 -31.75 11.40 -6.82
C LYS A 206 -30.42 12.14 -6.82
N LEU A 207 -29.32 11.50 -7.22
CA LEU A 207 -28.03 12.17 -7.36
C LEU A 207 -28.08 13.30 -8.40
N VAL A 208 -28.70 13.06 -9.56
CA VAL A 208 -28.87 14.10 -10.58
C VAL A 208 -29.78 15.24 -10.08
N ALA A 209 -30.83 14.94 -9.31
CA ALA A 209 -31.68 15.96 -8.69
C ALA A 209 -30.87 16.87 -7.74
N PHE A 210 -29.95 16.33 -6.95
CA PHE A 210 -29.10 17.14 -6.06
C PHE A 210 -28.17 18.12 -6.80
N LEU A 211 -27.88 17.90 -8.09
CA LEU A 211 -27.14 18.89 -8.90
C LEU A 211 -27.93 20.19 -9.10
N ARG A 212 -29.27 20.11 -9.07
CA ARG A 212 -30.16 21.27 -9.24
C ARG A 212 -30.57 21.93 -7.93
N HIS A 213 -30.19 21.38 -6.77
CA HIS A 213 -30.46 22.00 -5.48
C HIS A 213 -29.69 23.31 -5.29
N ASP A 214 -30.26 24.28 -4.58
CA ASP A 214 -29.57 25.55 -4.26
C ASP A 214 -28.39 25.37 -3.29
N ARG A 215 -28.37 24.23 -2.58
CA ARG A 215 -27.30 23.91 -1.63
C ARG A 215 -26.06 23.39 -2.34
N GLN A 216 -25.05 24.25 -2.44
CA GLN A 216 -23.76 23.96 -3.07
C GLN A 216 -23.05 22.72 -2.51
N ASN A 217 -23.14 22.47 -1.19
CA ASN A 217 -22.53 21.27 -0.60
C ASN A 217 -23.18 19.99 -1.16
N ASN A 218 -24.50 19.99 -1.35
CA ASN A 218 -25.19 18.84 -1.95
C ASN A 218 -24.78 18.65 -3.41
N GLN A 219 -24.65 19.75 -4.17
CA GLN A 219 -24.17 19.71 -5.54
C GLN A 219 -22.74 19.17 -5.62
N MET A 220 -21.84 19.64 -4.76
CA MET A 220 -20.46 19.17 -4.68
C MET A 220 -20.41 17.67 -4.44
N MET A 221 -21.12 17.17 -3.42
CA MET A 221 -21.17 15.73 -3.12
C MET A 221 -21.76 14.94 -4.28
N ALA A 222 -22.86 15.43 -4.88
CA ALA A 222 -23.49 14.78 -6.02
C ALA A 222 -22.55 14.70 -7.23
N ILE A 223 -21.83 15.77 -7.56
CA ILE A 223 -20.80 15.77 -8.61
C ILE A 223 -19.74 14.71 -8.32
N TYR A 224 -19.24 14.66 -7.10
CA TYR A 224 -18.24 13.66 -6.73
C TYR A 224 -18.77 12.25 -6.82
N TYR A 225 -19.96 11.96 -6.32
CA TYR A 225 -20.55 10.63 -6.40
C TYR A 225 -20.86 10.19 -7.82
N LEU A 226 -21.36 11.09 -8.67
CA LEU A 226 -21.54 10.81 -10.10
C LEU A 226 -20.19 10.53 -10.78
N THR A 227 -19.16 11.32 -10.48
CA THR A 227 -17.81 11.11 -11.02
C THR A 227 -17.24 9.78 -10.56
N SER A 228 -17.39 9.43 -9.27
CA SER A 228 -16.96 8.15 -8.72
C SER A 228 -17.70 6.97 -9.33
N LEU A 229 -19.02 7.08 -9.55
CA LEU A 229 -19.81 6.04 -10.24
C LEU A 229 -19.36 5.85 -11.68
N ILE A 230 -19.07 6.93 -12.42
CA ILE A 230 -18.55 6.84 -13.79
C ILE A 230 -17.14 6.24 -13.80
N CYS A 231 -16.28 6.61 -12.85
CA CYS A 231 -14.92 6.08 -12.74
C CYS A 231 -14.90 4.60 -12.35
N ALA A 232 -15.76 4.19 -11.42
CA ALA A 232 -15.92 2.78 -11.06
C ALA A 232 -16.62 2.00 -12.17
N TYR A 233 -17.51 2.66 -12.90
CA TYR A 233 -18.38 2.00 -13.86
C TYR A 233 -18.79 2.89 -15.06
N PRO A 234 -17.98 2.92 -16.14
CA PRO A 234 -18.19 3.82 -17.29
C PRO A 234 -19.52 3.63 -18.03
N THR A 235 -20.08 2.43 -18.01
CA THR A 235 -21.39 2.10 -18.63
C THR A 235 -22.57 2.76 -17.92
N SER A 236 -22.38 3.28 -16.70
CA SER A 236 -23.38 4.13 -16.04
C SER A 236 -23.53 5.50 -16.71
N GLY A 237 -22.54 5.96 -17.48
CA GLY A 237 -22.55 7.25 -18.18
C GLY A 237 -23.78 7.47 -19.06
N PRO A 238 -24.11 6.55 -19.99
CA PRO A 238 -25.35 6.62 -20.78
C PRO A 238 -26.63 6.76 -19.94
N LEU A 239 -26.77 6.00 -18.85
CA LEU A 239 -27.93 6.14 -17.95
C LEU A 239 -27.96 7.53 -17.32
N LEU A 240 -26.84 8.00 -16.77
CA LEU A 240 -26.76 9.33 -16.15
C LEU A 240 -27.08 10.45 -17.16
N ASN A 241 -26.64 10.31 -18.41
CA ASN A 241 -26.99 11.23 -19.49
C ASN A 241 -28.49 11.20 -19.80
N GLN A 242 -29.12 10.03 -19.88
CA GLN A 242 -30.57 9.91 -20.05
C GLN A 242 -31.36 10.57 -18.91
N LEU A 243 -30.81 10.55 -17.70
CA LEU A 243 -31.39 11.23 -16.53
C LEU A 243 -31.12 12.75 -16.50
N GLY A 244 -30.42 13.30 -17.49
CA GLY A 244 -30.12 14.72 -17.61
C GLY A 244 -28.93 15.20 -16.77
N ALA A 245 -28.01 14.30 -16.40
CA ALA A 245 -26.82 14.66 -15.62
C ALA A 245 -25.92 15.66 -16.36
N GLN A 246 -25.69 15.47 -17.66
CA GLN A 246 -24.79 16.32 -18.45
C GLN A 246 -25.25 17.78 -18.46
N ASP A 247 -26.55 18.02 -18.69
CA ASP A 247 -27.11 19.37 -18.71
C ASP A 247 -27.10 20.01 -17.32
N ALA A 248 -27.45 19.24 -16.28
CA ALA A 248 -27.39 19.73 -14.91
C ALA A 248 -25.95 20.11 -14.49
N VAL A 249 -24.95 19.30 -14.86
CA VAL A 249 -23.54 19.65 -14.60
C VAL A 249 -23.12 20.87 -15.43
N ARG A 250 -23.55 20.99 -16.69
CA ARG A 250 -23.25 22.16 -17.54
C ARG A 250 -23.79 23.45 -16.92
N GLU A 251 -25.00 23.42 -16.38
CA GLU A 251 -25.61 24.54 -15.65
C GLU A 251 -24.77 24.94 -14.43
N VAL A 252 -24.32 23.97 -13.63
CA VAL A 252 -23.41 24.22 -12.49
C VAL A 252 -22.09 24.84 -12.96
N VAL A 253 -21.50 24.36 -14.06
CA VAL A 253 -20.26 24.94 -14.65
C VAL A 253 -20.48 26.39 -15.08
N LEU A 254 -21.58 26.69 -15.77
CA LEU A 254 -21.91 28.04 -16.21
C LEU A 254 -22.07 28.98 -15.01
N ARG A 255 -22.90 28.60 -14.04
CA ARG A 255 -23.11 29.38 -12.82
C ARG A 255 -21.81 29.62 -12.04
N CYS A 256 -20.99 28.57 -11.84
CA CYS A 256 -19.72 28.71 -11.12
C CYS A 256 -18.67 29.52 -11.90
N SER A 257 -18.75 29.55 -13.23
CA SER A 257 -17.83 30.34 -14.07
C SER A 257 -18.11 31.84 -13.97
N LEU A 258 -19.35 32.23 -13.68
CA LEU A 258 -19.77 33.62 -13.50
C LEU A 258 -19.40 34.17 -12.11
N LEU A 259 -19.09 33.32 -11.13
CA LEU A 259 -18.69 33.75 -9.79
C LEU A 259 -17.28 34.39 -9.79
N PRO A 260 -16.99 35.35 -8.90
CA PRO A 260 -15.64 35.95 -8.77
C PRO A 260 -14.54 34.92 -8.47
N LEU A 261 -13.30 35.17 -8.91
CA LEU A 261 -12.15 34.26 -8.68
C LEU A 261 -11.82 34.02 -7.19
N LYS A 262 -12.17 34.98 -6.33
CA LYS A 262 -12.00 34.89 -4.87
C LYS A 262 -13.13 34.09 -4.21
N ASN A 263 -14.24 33.85 -4.90
CA ASN A 263 -15.35 33.07 -4.36
C ASN A 263 -14.88 31.62 -4.11
N ARG A 264 -15.09 31.15 -2.89
CA ARG A 264 -14.68 29.82 -2.45
C ARG A 264 -15.36 28.71 -3.26
N ASP A 265 -16.63 28.91 -3.59
CA ASP A 265 -17.51 27.92 -4.22
C ASP A 265 -17.12 27.70 -5.67
N ARG A 266 -16.67 28.78 -6.35
CA ARG A 266 -16.03 28.67 -7.66
C ARG A 266 -14.85 27.69 -7.63
N ARG A 267 -13.98 27.78 -6.62
CA ARG A 267 -12.80 26.90 -6.51
C ARG A 267 -13.21 25.45 -6.19
N LEU A 268 -14.24 25.28 -5.36
CA LEU A 268 -14.71 23.95 -4.93
C LEU A 268 -15.48 23.21 -6.02
N LEU A 269 -16.36 23.88 -6.76
CA LEU A 269 -17.29 23.23 -7.69
C LEU A 269 -16.78 23.23 -9.14
N LEU A 270 -16.17 24.31 -9.61
CA LEU A 270 -15.93 24.48 -11.05
C LEU A 270 -15.01 23.38 -11.62
N ALA A 271 -13.93 23.04 -10.92
CA ALA A 271 -13.00 22.03 -11.40
C ALA A 271 -13.61 20.61 -11.39
N PRO A 272 -14.23 20.12 -10.29
CA PRO A 272 -14.99 18.87 -10.31
C PRO A 272 -16.10 18.83 -11.35
N SER A 273 -16.90 19.89 -11.51
CA SER A 273 -17.99 19.95 -12.50
C SER A 273 -17.45 19.86 -13.93
N ARG A 274 -16.35 20.54 -14.25
CA ARG A 274 -15.72 20.43 -15.58
C ARG A 274 -15.24 19.01 -15.86
N ARG A 275 -14.63 18.33 -14.88
CA ARG A 275 -14.23 16.93 -15.00
C ARG A 275 -15.43 16.02 -15.22
N ALA A 276 -16.46 16.15 -14.39
CA ALA A 276 -17.70 15.39 -14.53
C ALA A 276 -18.35 15.59 -15.91
N LEU A 277 -18.37 16.83 -16.40
CA LEU A 277 -18.90 17.14 -17.73
C LEU A 277 -18.11 16.45 -18.85
N VAL A 278 -16.78 16.41 -18.74
CA VAL A 278 -15.91 15.69 -19.68
C VAL A 278 -16.18 14.19 -19.60
N MET A 279 -16.30 13.61 -18.40
CA MET A 279 -16.58 12.17 -18.24
C MET A 279 -17.99 11.75 -18.68
N LEU A 280 -18.97 12.65 -18.60
CA LEU A 280 -20.33 12.44 -19.10
C LEU A 280 -20.40 12.61 -20.62
N SER A 281 -19.45 13.32 -21.23
CA SER A 281 -19.36 13.47 -22.67
C SER A 281 -18.69 12.23 -23.29
N ASP A 282 -19.00 11.91 -24.54
CA ASP A 282 -18.30 10.84 -25.25
C ASP A 282 -16.88 11.32 -25.58
N VAL A 283 -15.90 10.79 -24.85
CA VAL A 283 -14.49 11.16 -24.98
C VAL A 283 -13.70 9.94 -25.40
N GLU A 284 -12.69 10.14 -26.25
CA GLU A 284 -11.78 9.10 -26.75
C GLU A 284 -11.21 8.18 -25.63
N VAL A 285 -11.04 8.71 -24.41
CA VAL A 285 -10.62 7.92 -23.24
C VAL A 285 -11.62 6.82 -22.90
N LEU A 286 -12.93 7.07 -22.97
CA LEU A 286 -13.97 6.07 -22.71
C LEU A 286 -13.97 4.98 -23.79
N THR A 287 -13.73 5.37 -25.05
CA THR A 287 -13.54 4.39 -26.13
C THR A 287 -12.32 3.51 -25.89
N THR A 288 -11.22 4.09 -25.42
CA THR A 288 -9.98 3.36 -25.10
C THR A 288 -10.19 2.42 -23.91
N ILE A 289 -10.90 2.87 -22.87
CA ILE A 289 -11.28 2.06 -21.70
C ILE A 289 -12.11 0.84 -22.14
N LYS A 290 -13.19 1.05 -22.90
CA LYS A 290 -14.04 -0.05 -23.39
C LYS A 290 -13.25 -1.08 -24.19
N LYS A 291 -12.32 -0.62 -25.05
CA LYS A 291 -11.43 -1.51 -25.81
C LYS A 291 -10.47 -2.28 -24.91
N LEU A 292 -9.94 -1.64 -23.86
CA LEU A 292 -9.05 -2.29 -22.91
C LEU A 292 -9.79 -3.34 -22.06
N ASP A 293 -10.98 -3.02 -21.58
CA ASP A 293 -11.82 -3.92 -20.79
C ASP A 293 -12.21 -5.15 -21.63
N ALA A 294 -12.68 -4.94 -22.87
CA ALA A 294 -12.96 -6.04 -23.81
C ALA A 294 -11.72 -6.89 -24.13
N ALA A 295 -10.55 -6.27 -24.25
CA ALA A 295 -9.29 -6.98 -24.46
C ALA A 295 -8.85 -7.80 -23.24
N TYR A 296 -9.31 -7.48 -22.04
CA TYR A 296 -9.05 -8.25 -20.82
C TYR A 296 -9.95 -9.47 -20.69
N GLU A 297 -11.21 -9.35 -21.10
CA GLU A 297 -12.15 -10.47 -21.18
C GLU A 297 -11.77 -11.47 -22.28
N ASP A 298 -11.25 -10.97 -23.41
CA ASP A 298 -10.79 -11.82 -24.50
C ASP A 298 -9.38 -12.40 -24.23
N HIS A 299 -9.32 -13.64 -23.76
CA HIS A 299 -8.07 -14.37 -23.55
C HIS A 299 -7.23 -14.57 -24.83
N SER A 300 -7.83 -14.45 -26.02
CA SER A 300 -7.13 -14.54 -27.31
C SER A 300 -6.47 -13.23 -27.75
N CYS A 301 -6.79 -12.12 -27.07
CA CYS A 301 -6.29 -10.80 -27.42
C CYS A 301 -4.76 -10.74 -27.32
N ASN A 302 -4.12 -10.25 -28.39
CA ASN A 302 -2.67 -10.08 -28.46
C ASN A 302 -2.16 -9.15 -27.34
N MET A 303 -1.12 -9.59 -26.62
CA MET A 303 -0.47 -8.83 -25.56
C MET A 303 0.00 -7.44 -26.01
N GLU A 304 0.48 -7.30 -27.25
CA GLU A 304 0.94 -5.99 -27.76
C GLU A 304 -0.24 -5.01 -27.91
N ALA A 305 -1.41 -5.49 -28.31
CA ALA A 305 -2.61 -4.66 -28.39
C ALA A 305 -3.04 -4.17 -27.00
N ARG A 306 -2.98 -5.03 -25.98
CA ARG A 306 -3.22 -4.65 -24.58
C ARG A 306 -2.22 -3.61 -24.09
N ILE A 307 -0.93 -3.79 -24.40
CA ILE A 307 0.14 -2.84 -24.06
C ILE A 307 -0.12 -1.48 -24.73
N GLN A 308 -0.54 -1.46 -26.00
CA GLN A 308 -0.84 -0.22 -26.72
C GLN A 308 -2.04 0.51 -26.12
N LEU A 309 -3.13 -0.20 -25.81
CA LEU A 309 -4.31 0.38 -25.16
C LEU A 309 -3.98 0.93 -23.76
N PHE A 310 -3.18 0.19 -22.97
CA PHE A 310 -2.69 0.66 -21.69
C PHE A 310 -1.81 1.90 -21.83
N SER A 311 -0.91 1.93 -22.82
CA SER A 311 -0.07 3.10 -23.14
C SER A 311 -0.91 4.34 -23.49
N ASN A 312 -1.99 4.15 -24.26
CA ASN A 312 -2.91 5.25 -24.59
C ASN A 312 -3.57 5.82 -23.32
N LEU A 313 -4.02 4.96 -22.40
CA LEU A 313 -4.57 5.42 -21.10
C LEU A 313 -3.51 6.10 -20.23
N VAL A 314 -2.28 5.60 -20.21
CA VAL A 314 -1.15 6.26 -19.54
C VAL A 314 -0.98 7.68 -20.07
N ALA A 315 -1.03 7.90 -21.38
CA ALA A 315 -0.97 9.24 -21.96
C ALA A 315 -2.13 10.14 -21.50
N CYS A 316 -3.35 9.60 -21.39
CA CYS A 316 -4.51 10.33 -20.87
C CYS A 316 -4.32 10.82 -19.43
N THR A 317 -3.52 10.16 -18.59
CA THR A 317 -3.27 10.61 -17.20
C THR A 317 -2.59 11.98 -17.10
N LYS A 318 -1.96 12.46 -18.17
CA LYS A 318 -1.36 13.80 -18.23
C LYS A 318 -2.40 14.92 -18.39
N ASN A 319 -3.61 14.60 -18.84
CA ASN A 319 -4.68 15.56 -19.02
C ASN A 319 -5.56 15.62 -17.76
N SER A 320 -5.53 16.75 -17.04
CA SER A 320 -6.23 16.94 -15.77
C SER A 320 -7.75 16.67 -15.82
N ASN A 321 -8.37 16.77 -17.00
CA ASN A 321 -9.81 16.56 -17.16
C ASN A 321 -10.20 15.07 -17.16
N VAL A 322 -9.32 14.21 -17.67
CA VAL A 322 -9.57 12.76 -17.82
C VAL A 322 -8.64 11.91 -16.96
N ALA A 323 -7.68 12.53 -16.26
CA ALA A 323 -6.65 11.82 -15.50
C ALA A 323 -7.21 10.89 -14.43
N ILE A 324 -8.27 11.30 -13.73
CA ILE A 324 -8.92 10.48 -12.70
C ILE A 324 -9.55 9.23 -13.32
N LEU A 325 -10.27 9.38 -14.43
CA LEU A 325 -10.90 8.26 -15.12
C LEU A 325 -9.83 7.30 -15.67
N ALA A 326 -8.83 7.82 -16.39
CA ALA A 326 -7.72 7.01 -16.89
C ALA A 326 -6.95 6.30 -15.76
N GLY A 327 -6.64 7.02 -14.67
CA GLY A 327 -5.94 6.49 -13.51
C GLY A 327 -6.69 5.32 -12.87
N ARG A 328 -8.01 5.42 -12.73
CA ARG A 328 -8.84 4.36 -12.14
C ARG A 328 -8.85 3.08 -12.98
N HIS A 329 -8.89 3.18 -14.30
CA HIS A 329 -8.83 2.01 -15.19
C HIS A 329 -7.41 1.44 -15.34
N LEU A 330 -6.38 2.28 -15.17
CA LEU A 330 -5.02 1.76 -15.08
C LEU A 330 -4.84 0.88 -13.84
N THR A 331 -5.49 1.21 -12.72
CA THR A 331 -5.44 0.42 -11.47
C THR A 331 -5.85 -1.04 -11.70
N THR A 332 -6.95 -1.29 -12.41
CA THR A 332 -7.36 -2.66 -12.77
C THR A 332 -6.43 -3.27 -13.82
N GLY A 333 -5.94 -2.45 -14.76
CA GLY A 333 -5.08 -2.92 -15.84
C GLY A 333 -3.67 -3.34 -15.44
N THR A 334 -3.13 -2.88 -14.31
CA THR A 334 -1.75 -3.25 -13.90
C THR A 334 -1.59 -4.75 -13.68
N GLN A 335 -2.68 -5.44 -13.37
CA GLN A 335 -2.69 -6.88 -13.15
C GLN A 335 -2.68 -7.69 -14.46
N VAL A 336 -2.95 -7.08 -15.61
CA VAL A 336 -2.97 -7.81 -16.89
C VAL A 336 -1.71 -7.55 -17.70
N ILE A 337 -1.07 -6.41 -17.50
CA ILE A 337 0.17 -6.05 -18.19
C ILE A 337 1.39 -6.69 -17.52
N GLY A 338 2.33 -7.17 -18.34
CA GLY A 338 3.60 -7.73 -17.87
C GLY A 338 4.48 -6.66 -17.24
N VAL A 339 5.23 -7.00 -16.19
CA VAL A 339 6.06 -6.05 -15.43
C VAL A 339 7.06 -5.30 -16.31
N ALA A 340 7.69 -5.99 -17.28
CA ALA A 340 8.66 -5.35 -18.17
C ALA A 340 8.01 -4.21 -18.99
N ALA A 341 6.77 -4.42 -19.45
CA ALA A 341 6.00 -3.39 -20.16
C ALA A 341 5.60 -2.25 -19.22
N LEU A 342 5.17 -2.55 -17.98
CA LEU A 342 4.86 -1.50 -16.98
C LEU A 342 6.07 -0.60 -16.72
N ILE A 343 7.26 -1.18 -16.49
CA ILE A 343 8.51 -0.42 -16.27
C ILE A 343 8.83 0.48 -17.46
N ARG A 344 8.62 0.00 -18.70
CA ARG A 344 8.84 0.78 -19.93
C ARG A 344 7.85 1.94 -20.07
N LEU A 345 6.58 1.71 -19.75
CA LEU A 345 5.50 2.68 -19.96
C LEU A 345 5.41 3.75 -18.86
N ILE A 346 5.99 3.49 -17.69
CA ILE A 346 5.85 4.33 -16.50
C ILE A 346 7.21 4.92 -16.12
N PRO A 347 7.65 6.00 -16.78
CA PRO A 347 8.91 6.66 -16.44
C PRO A 347 8.83 7.36 -15.06
N PRO A 348 9.98 7.64 -14.40
CA PRO A 348 10.01 8.32 -13.10
C PRO A 348 9.24 9.64 -13.06
N SER A 349 9.32 10.46 -14.12
CA SER A 349 8.58 11.74 -14.20
C SER A 349 7.06 11.57 -14.15
N LEU A 350 6.55 10.43 -14.63
CA LEU A 350 5.13 10.11 -14.57
C LEU A 350 4.73 9.66 -13.16
N LEU A 351 5.58 8.88 -12.47
CA LEU A 351 5.39 8.53 -11.07
C LEU A 351 5.35 9.78 -10.18
N GLU A 352 6.19 10.77 -10.46
CA GLU A 352 6.17 12.07 -9.77
C GLU A 352 4.84 12.81 -9.98
N LEU A 353 4.33 12.86 -11.21
CA LEU A 353 3.02 13.43 -11.51
C LEU A 353 1.90 12.69 -10.77
N TRP A 354 1.92 11.36 -10.78
CA TRP A 354 0.91 10.56 -10.08
C TRP A 354 1.00 10.70 -8.57
N ALA A 355 2.20 10.81 -8.01
CA ALA A 355 2.40 11.13 -6.60
C ALA A 355 1.86 12.53 -6.28
N GLN A 356 2.09 13.52 -7.14
CA GLN A 356 1.52 14.86 -6.96
C GLN A 356 -0.02 14.82 -6.96
N LEU A 357 -0.62 14.06 -7.87
CA LEU A 357 -2.08 13.86 -7.94
C LEU A 357 -2.62 13.07 -6.74
N ALA A 358 -1.84 12.14 -6.19
CA ALA A 358 -2.10 11.41 -4.96
C ALA A 358 -2.12 12.34 -3.72
N PHE A 359 -1.38 13.45 -3.73
CA PHE A 359 -1.42 14.51 -2.71
C PHE A 359 -2.27 15.73 -3.10
N SER A 360 -3.14 15.58 -4.11
CA SER A 360 -4.08 16.64 -4.50
C SER A 360 -5.07 16.93 -3.37
N ILE A 361 -5.51 18.19 -3.27
CA ILE A 361 -6.63 18.60 -2.41
C ILE A 361 -7.93 17.97 -2.89
N ASP A 362 -8.00 17.58 -4.17
CA ASP A 362 -9.14 16.87 -4.72
C ASP A 362 -9.16 15.41 -4.20
N PRO A 363 -10.13 15.05 -3.34
CA PRO A 363 -10.15 13.76 -2.66
C PRO A 363 -10.29 12.57 -3.61
N LEU A 364 -11.04 12.73 -4.71
CA LEU A 364 -11.20 11.66 -5.70
C LEU A 364 -9.89 11.42 -6.46
N SER A 365 -9.20 12.49 -6.88
CA SER A 365 -7.87 12.39 -7.48
C SER A 365 -6.89 11.72 -6.53
N SER A 366 -6.82 12.20 -5.29
CA SER A 366 -5.94 11.65 -4.26
C SER A 366 -6.16 10.14 -4.11
N ARG A 367 -7.42 9.72 -3.94
CA ARG A 367 -7.78 8.31 -3.79
C ARG A 367 -7.41 7.46 -4.99
N VAL A 368 -7.79 7.89 -6.20
CA VAL A 368 -7.54 7.11 -7.42
C VAL A 368 -6.05 6.91 -7.64
N PHE A 369 -5.24 7.95 -7.51
CA PHE A 369 -3.80 7.84 -7.76
C PHE A 369 -3.05 7.14 -6.62
N LEU A 370 -3.51 7.24 -5.37
CA LEU A 370 -2.99 6.40 -4.29
C LEU A 370 -3.30 4.91 -4.53
N GLY A 371 -4.52 4.60 -4.95
CA GLY A 371 -4.93 3.24 -5.34
C GLY A 371 -4.07 2.70 -6.49
N LEU A 372 -3.90 3.50 -7.55
CA LEU A 372 -3.03 3.16 -8.69
C LEU A 372 -1.59 2.88 -8.26
N LEU A 373 -0.98 3.75 -7.44
CA LEU A 373 0.39 3.57 -6.96
C LEU A 373 0.52 2.34 -6.05
N ASN A 374 -0.50 2.05 -5.23
CA ASN A 374 -0.53 0.83 -4.43
C ASN A 374 -0.65 -0.43 -5.29
N ASP A 375 -1.49 -0.43 -6.32
CA ASP A 375 -1.67 -1.59 -7.20
C ASP A 375 -0.45 -1.81 -8.10
N LEU A 376 0.20 -0.73 -8.54
CA LEU A 376 1.53 -0.80 -9.18
C LEU A 376 2.56 -1.40 -8.23
N ARG A 377 2.62 -0.93 -6.97
CA ARG A 377 3.49 -1.51 -5.96
C ARG A 377 3.23 -3.01 -5.81
N LEU A 378 1.99 -3.43 -5.63
CA LEU A 378 1.63 -4.85 -5.48
C LEU A 378 1.97 -5.66 -6.74
N SER A 379 1.76 -5.08 -7.92
CA SER A 379 2.09 -5.71 -9.20
C SER A 379 3.60 -5.90 -9.35
N TYR A 380 4.41 -4.89 -9.06
CA TYR A 380 5.87 -5.00 -9.04
C TYR A 380 6.35 -5.96 -7.95
N PHE A 381 5.80 -5.87 -6.75
CA PHE A 381 6.19 -6.72 -5.62
C PHE A 381 5.92 -8.20 -5.88
N ARG A 382 4.78 -8.54 -6.49
CA ARG A 382 4.38 -9.95 -6.71
C ARG A 382 5.04 -10.58 -7.95
N ARG A 383 5.43 -9.77 -8.94
CA ARG A 383 5.81 -10.24 -10.28
C ARG A 383 7.20 -9.78 -10.73
N SER A 384 7.92 -9.05 -9.88
CA SER A 384 9.27 -8.59 -10.20
C SER A 384 10.24 -9.03 -9.14
N GLY A 385 11.37 -9.61 -9.57
CA GLY A 385 12.58 -9.65 -8.76
C GLY A 385 13.28 -8.30 -8.63
N ASN A 386 12.84 -7.28 -9.38
CA ASN A 386 13.42 -5.95 -9.32
C ASN A 386 12.61 -5.04 -8.38
N ILE A 387 13.20 -4.66 -7.26
CA ILE A 387 12.58 -3.75 -6.28
C ILE A 387 12.62 -2.28 -6.70
N THR A 388 13.45 -1.92 -7.68
CA THR A 388 13.69 -0.52 -8.10
C THR A 388 12.39 0.23 -8.42
N PRO A 389 11.41 -0.32 -9.17
CA PRO A 389 10.15 0.37 -9.44
C PRO A 389 9.33 0.66 -8.17
N VAL A 390 9.34 -0.26 -7.19
CA VAL A 390 8.68 -0.07 -5.89
C VAL A 390 9.34 1.07 -5.12
N LEU A 391 10.68 1.13 -5.15
CA LEU A 391 11.41 2.21 -4.51
C LEU A 391 11.19 3.55 -5.21
N ASN A 392 11.08 3.60 -6.53
CA ASN A 392 10.76 4.82 -7.27
C ASN A 392 9.37 5.36 -6.91
N ILE A 393 8.38 4.48 -6.67
CA ILE A 393 7.08 4.88 -6.11
C ILE A 393 7.26 5.49 -4.72
N ALA A 394 8.03 4.83 -3.84
CA ALA A 394 8.29 5.33 -2.49
C ALA A 394 9.00 6.70 -2.50
N ILE A 395 10.03 6.88 -3.34
CA ILE A 395 10.76 8.14 -3.52
C ILE A 395 9.80 9.24 -3.98
N SER A 396 8.97 8.95 -4.99
CA SER A 396 8.00 9.92 -5.53
C SER A 396 6.98 10.34 -4.46
N LEU A 397 6.45 9.38 -3.71
CA LEU A 397 5.52 9.64 -2.61
C LEU A 397 6.16 10.42 -1.46
N LEU A 398 7.38 10.07 -1.06
CA LEU A 398 8.12 10.80 -0.03
C LEU A 398 8.37 12.24 -0.47
N ARG A 399 8.87 12.45 -1.70
CA ARG A 399 9.14 13.80 -2.22
C ARG A 399 7.90 14.67 -2.20
N GLN A 400 6.80 14.20 -2.77
CA GLN A 400 5.56 14.96 -2.84
C GLN A 400 4.90 15.12 -1.47
N GLY A 401 5.00 14.10 -0.61
CA GLY A 401 4.49 14.15 0.74
C GLY A 401 5.22 15.16 1.62
N LEU A 402 6.55 15.25 1.51
CA LEU A 402 7.35 16.24 2.24
C LEU A 402 7.02 17.68 1.79
N VAL A 403 6.79 17.88 0.49
CA VAL A 403 6.33 19.18 -0.06
C VAL A 403 4.92 19.51 0.43
N ALA A 404 4.02 18.52 0.46
CA ALA A 404 2.65 18.71 0.93
C ALA A 404 2.57 18.96 2.44
N TYR A 405 3.51 18.42 3.23
CA TYR A 405 3.54 18.61 4.68
C TYR A 405 3.83 20.07 5.08
N ASP A 406 4.61 20.82 4.29
CA ASP A 406 4.82 22.27 4.52
C ASP A 406 3.53 23.09 4.34
N ASP A 407 2.59 22.55 3.58
CA ASP A 407 1.28 23.14 3.39
C ASP A 407 0.32 22.62 4.47
N THR A 408 0.13 23.40 5.54
CA THR A 408 -0.78 23.07 6.66
C THR A 408 -2.18 22.64 6.22
N SER A 409 -2.62 23.03 5.02
CA SER A 409 -3.92 22.62 4.46
C SER A 409 -3.94 21.18 3.94
N LYS A 410 -2.77 20.56 3.66
CA LYS A 410 -2.62 19.21 3.08
C LYS A 410 -2.09 18.18 4.06
N ALA A 411 -1.61 18.59 5.24
CA ALA A 411 -1.09 17.69 6.28
C ALA A 411 -2.01 16.50 6.62
N PRO A 412 -3.36 16.64 6.70
CA PRO A 412 -4.23 15.49 7.00
C PRO A 412 -4.23 14.40 5.93
N CYS A 413 -4.01 14.75 4.66
CA CYS A 413 -3.93 13.79 3.55
C CYS A 413 -2.62 12.99 3.57
N PHE A 414 -1.53 13.61 4.05
CA PHE A 414 -0.24 12.92 4.22
C PHE A 414 -0.31 11.85 5.32
N ASP A 415 -0.97 12.16 6.43
CA ASP A 415 -0.85 11.37 7.65
C ASP A 415 -1.47 9.97 7.61
N PHE A 416 -2.61 9.77 6.93
CA PHE A 416 -3.27 8.47 6.97
C PHE A 416 -2.84 7.54 5.83
N LEU A 417 -2.91 7.99 4.57
CA LEU A 417 -2.79 7.08 3.42
C LEU A 417 -1.35 6.93 2.93
N ALA A 418 -0.59 8.03 2.86
CA ALA A 418 0.81 7.96 2.43
C ALA A 418 1.67 7.26 3.49
N ARG A 419 1.48 7.56 4.78
CA ARG A 419 2.16 6.81 5.86
C ARG A 419 1.79 5.34 5.85
N LYS A 420 0.52 4.99 5.62
CA LYS A 420 0.09 3.59 5.51
C LYS A 420 0.78 2.90 4.33
N LEU A 421 0.77 3.51 3.15
CA LEU A 421 1.41 2.94 1.96
C LEU A 421 2.92 2.82 2.13
N LEU A 422 3.60 3.84 2.66
CA LEU A 422 5.03 3.80 2.96
C LEU A 422 5.34 2.73 4.01
N LYS A 423 4.54 2.62 5.06
CA LYS A 423 4.68 1.57 6.08
C LYS A 423 4.49 0.19 5.47
N GLU A 424 3.50 0.01 4.60
CA GLU A 424 3.29 -1.25 3.88
C GLU A 424 4.41 -1.58 2.89
N ILE A 425 4.99 -0.56 2.23
CA ILE A 425 6.20 -0.72 1.43
C ILE A 425 7.32 -1.23 2.33
N THR A 426 7.58 -0.59 3.47
CA THR A 426 8.69 -0.97 4.35
C THR A 426 8.47 -2.30 5.08
N MET A 427 7.24 -2.63 5.49
CA MET A 427 6.93 -3.88 6.20
C MET A 427 6.86 -5.07 5.24
N GLY A 428 6.40 -4.86 4.00
CA GLY A 428 6.33 -5.93 3.01
C GLY A 428 7.69 -6.29 2.43
N LEU A 429 8.60 -5.32 2.36
CA LEU A 429 9.93 -5.50 1.79
C LEU A 429 10.87 -6.16 2.80
N GLN A 430 11.42 -7.31 2.42
CA GLN A 430 12.48 -7.95 3.20
C GLN A 430 13.75 -7.10 3.09
N GLU A 431 14.34 -6.74 4.22
CA GLU A 431 15.50 -5.87 4.28
C GLU A 431 16.65 -6.34 3.37
N HIS A 432 16.93 -7.64 3.36
CA HIS A 432 17.95 -8.26 2.52
C HIS A 432 17.64 -8.16 1.02
N CYS A 433 16.35 -8.22 0.64
CA CYS A 433 15.93 -8.06 -0.75
C CYS A 433 16.16 -6.62 -1.21
N VAL A 434 15.80 -5.64 -0.37
CA VAL A 434 16.06 -4.23 -0.63
C VAL A 434 17.56 -4.01 -0.76
N ALA A 435 18.37 -4.46 0.20
CA ALA A 435 19.81 -4.27 0.19
C ALA A 435 20.47 -4.86 -1.08
N ALA A 436 20.09 -6.08 -1.47
CA ALA A 436 20.64 -6.72 -2.66
C ALA A 436 20.37 -5.96 -3.96
N ASN A 437 19.18 -5.34 -4.07
CA ASN A 437 18.66 -4.78 -5.32
C ASN A 437 18.57 -3.25 -5.34
N LEU A 438 18.94 -2.57 -4.26
CA LEU A 438 18.98 -1.12 -4.19
C LEU A 438 20.08 -0.59 -5.12
N SER A 439 19.69 0.23 -6.10
CA SER A 439 20.64 0.85 -7.04
C SER A 439 21.30 2.08 -6.41
N LYS A 440 22.47 2.47 -6.93
CA LYS A 440 23.19 3.67 -6.47
C LYS A 440 22.37 4.93 -6.72
N GLU A 441 21.67 4.97 -7.84
CA GLU A 441 20.79 6.08 -8.23
C GLU A 441 19.65 6.21 -7.22
N ALA A 442 19.01 5.11 -6.82
CA ALA A 442 17.95 5.13 -5.81
C ALA A 442 18.48 5.61 -4.44
N VAL A 443 19.70 5.23 -4.03
CA VAL A 443 20.35 5.73 -2.80
C VAL A 443 20.53 7.24 -2.86
N VAL A 444 21.04 7.76 -3.98
CA VAL A 444 21.23 9.21 -4.19
C VAL A 444 19.89 9.93 -4.13
N GLU A 445 18.85 9.41 -4.79
CA GLU A 445 17.52 10.00 -4.80
C GLU A 445 16.87 9.99 -3.41
N PHE A 446 16.96 8.90 -2.65
CA PHE A 446 16.52 8.87 -1.26
C PHE A 446 17.28 9.89 -0.41
N SER A 447 18.60 9.98 -0.59
CA SER A 447 19.43 10.95 0.15
C SER A 447 19.00 12.38 -0.16
N ASN A 448 18.75 12.71 -1.43
CA ASN A 448 18.26 14.02 -1.86
C ASN A 448 16.90 14.33 -1.21
N VAL A 449 15.96 13.38 -1.23
CA VAL A 449 14.63 13.56 -0.64
C VAL A 449 14.70 13.72 0.89
N LEU A 450 15.54 12.95 1.57
CA LEU A 450 15.72 13.03 3.04
C LEU A 450 16.44 14.33 3.47
N GLN A 451 17.34 14.86 2.64
CA GLN A 451 18.03 16.12 2.92
C GLN A 451 17.11 17.33 2.91
N LEU A 452 16.00 17.29 2.15
CA LEU A 452 15.01 18.37 2.13
C LEU A 452 14.42 18.71 3.52
N ARG A 453 14.57 17.83 4.52
CA ARG A 453 13.83 17.91 5.80
C ARG A 453 14.62 17.69 7.07
N ARG A 454 15.96 17.53 7.02
CA ARG A 454 16.77 17.24 8.23
C ARG A 454 16.58 18.24 9.38
N ALA A 455 16.12 19.48 9.13
CA ALA A 455 15.93 20.50 10.16
C ALA A 455 14.55 20.51 10.85
N HIS A 456 13.51 19.84 10.33
CA HIS A 456 12.11 20.10 10.73
C HIS A 456 11.22 18.86 10.90
N LEU A 457 11.79 17.68 11.14
CA LEU A 457 10.99 16.47 11.37
C LEU A 457 10.56 16.38 12.84
N SER A 458 9.26 16.18 13.08
CA SER A 458 8.79 15.87 14.42
C SER A 458 9.30 14.49 14.87
N PRO A 459 9.38 14.20 16.17
CA PRO A 459 9.75 12.87 16.67
C PRO A 459 8.84 11.75 16.10
N SER A 460 7.55 12.01 15.89
CA SER A 460 6.64 11.06 15.24
C SER A 460 6.98 10.80 13.77
N ASP A 461 7.48 11.81 13.06
CA ASP A 461 7.86 11.67 11.65
C ASP A 461 9.16 10.90 11.47
N SER A 462 10.04 10.92 12.48
CA SER A 462 11.28 10.14 12.45
C SER A 462 11.01 8.65 12.27
N SER A 463 9.94 8.12 12.90
CA SER A 463 9.66 6.67 12.95
C SER A 463 9.41 6.03 11.57
N PHE A 464 8.66 6.70 10.68
CA PHE A 464 8.38 6.15 9.35
C PHE A 464 9.52 6.40 8.35
N LEU A 465 10.40 7.37 8.66
CA LEU A 465 11.58 7.66 7.85
C LEU A 465 12.78 6.78 8.19
N VAL A 466 12.80 6.14 9.38
CA VAL A 466 13.90 5.24 9.81
C VAL A 466 14.33 4.25 8.74
N PRO A 467 13.42 3.50 8.06
CA PRO A 467 13.84 2.54 7.04
C PRO A 467 14.55 3.21 5.86
N PHE A 468 14.09 4.38 5.43
CA PHE A 468 14.70 5.11 4.32
C PHE A 468 16.05 5.72 4.68
N ILE A 469 16.18 6.24 5.91
CA ILE A 469 17.47 6.70 6.45
C ILE A 469 18.46 5.53 6.47
N LYS A 470 18.01 4.35 6.94
CA LYS A 470 18.81 3.13 6.92
C LYS A 470 19.25 2.77 5.50
N TYR A 471 18.36 2.84 4.50
CA TYR A 471 18.70 2.55 3.09
C TYR A 471 19.78 3.46 2.50
N THR A 472 19.94 4.67 3.04
CA THR A 472 21.00 5.62 2.63
C THR A 472 22.29 5.48 3.43
N SER A 473 22.33 4.58 4.42
CA SER A 473 23.52 4.41 5.27
C SER A 473 24.65 3.65 4.53
N PRO A 474 25.92 3.94 4.85
CA PRO A 474 27.07 3.16 4.37
C PRO A 474 26.96 1.67 4.70
N PHE A 475 26.41 1.35 5.88
CA PHE A 475 26.13 -0.04 6.28
C PHE A 475 25.22 -0.74 5.27
N PHE A 476 24.16 -0.09 4.82
CA PHE A 476 23.19 -0.72 3.93
C PHE A 476 23.77 -1.03 2.55
N GLU A 477 24.72 -0.20 2.08
CA GLU A 477 25.48 -0.46 0.86
C GLU A 477 26.35 -1.71 0.97
N ILE A 478 27.06 -1.88 2.11
CA ILE A 478 27.88 -3.08 2.34
C ILE A 478 27.01 -4.32 2.58
N LEU A 479 25.90 -4.20 3.32
CA LEU A 479 24.89 -5.26 3.47
C LEU A 479 24.37 -5.70 2.11
N GLY A 480 24.08 -4.77 1.20
CA GLY A 480 23.67 -5.09 -0.16
C GLY A 480 24.71 -5.87 -0.95
N SER A 481 25.99 -5.60 -0.68
CA SER A 481 27.09 -6.37 -1.28
C SER A 481 27.14 -7.80 -0.74
N PHE A 482 26.97 -8.01 0.57
CA PHE A 482 26.82 -9.35 1.14
C PHE A 482 25.60 -10.08 0.58
N CYS A 483 24.43 -9.44 0.56
CA CYS A 483 23.20 -10.06 0.07
C CYS A 483 23.30 -10.46 -1.42
N ARG A 484 24.01 -9.67 -2.25
CA ARG A 484 24.28 -10.05 -3.65
C ARG A 484 25.21 -11.25 -3.81
N GLU A 485 26.04 -11.56 -2.80
CA GLU A 485 26.85 -12.78 -2.79
C GLU A 485 26.03 -13.94 -2.23
N TRP A 486 25.30 -13.76 -1.12
CA TRP A 486 24.51 -14.82 -0.46
C TRP A 486 23.30 -15.30 -1.26
N TYR A 487 22.56 -14.40 -1.90
CA TYR A 487 21.29 -14.76 -2.54
C TYR A 487 21.42 -14.82 -4.06
N PHE A 488 20.65 -15.70 -4.70
CA PHE A 488 20.49 -15.66 -6.14
C PHE A 488 19.71 -14.40 -6.54
N ARG A 489 20.02 -13.84 -7.71
CA ARG A 489 19.20 -12.77 -8.29
C ARG A 489 17.90 -13.36 -8.83
N GLY A 490 16.78 -12.93 -8.27
CA GLY A 490 15.45 -13.39 -8.67
C GLY A 490 14.35 -12.75 -7.82
N PRO A 491 13.15 -13.36 -7.78
CA PRO A 491 11.99 -12.83 -7.05
C PRO A 491 12.29 -12.65 -5.55
N GLN A 492 11.56 -11.72 -4.91
CA GLN A 492 11.73 -11.41 -3.48
C GLN A 492 11.57 -12.64 -2.58
N THR A 493 10.79 -13.62 -3.01
CA THR A 493 10.61 -14.88 -2.30
C THR A 493 11.95 -15.55 -2.00
N TRP A 494 12.96 -15.42 -2.87
CA TRP A 494 14.28 -16.02 -2.62
C TRP A 494 15.05 -15.40 -1.44
N TYR A 495 14.62 -14.25 -0.94
CA TYR A 495 15.24 -13.54 0.19
C TYR A 495 14.49 -13.73 1.50
N GLN A 496 13.33 -14.39 1.47
CA GLN A 496 12.49 -14.59 2.64
C GLN A 496 13.11 -15.66 3.56
N SER A 497 13.24 -15.33 4.84
CA SER A 497 13.83 -16.21 5.86
C SER A 497 13.11 -17.55 6.00
N TRP A 498 11.79 -17.57 5.82
CA TRP A 498 10.96 -18.77 5.89
C TRP A 498 11.14 -19.72 4.70
N ASN A 499 11.77 -19.28 3.61
CA ASN A 499 12.01 -20.15 2.45
C ASN A 499 13.20 -21.07 2.64
N ARG A 500 13.97 -20.90 3.73
CA ARG A 500 15.06 -21.79 4.17
C ARG A 500 16.04 -22.20 3.06
N ILE A 501 16.12 -21.39 2.00
CA ILE A 501 17.03 -21.63 0.90
C ILE A 501 18.45 -21.48 1.45
N PRO A 502 19.31 -22.50 1.33
CA PRO A 502 20.71 -22.36 1.72
C PRO A 502 21.33 -21.13 1.05
N MET A 503 22.15 -20.38 1.77
CA MET A 503 22.83 -19.23 1.18
C MET A 503 23.94 -19.69 0.23
N ARG A 504 24.36 -18.84 -0.69
CA ARG A 504 25.58 -19.08 -1.47
C ARG A 504 26.82 -18.82 -0.63
N ALA A 505 27.88 -19.59 -0.88
CA ALA A 505 29.18 -19.34 -0.27
C ALA A 505 29.84 -18.14 -0.94
N ILE A 506 30.32 -17.19 -0.14
CA ILE A 506 31.13 -16.07 -0.63
C ILE A 506 32.55 -16.57 -0.87
N LEU A 507 33.09 -16.30 -2.06
CA LEU A 507 34.49 -16.61 -2.37
C LEU A 507 35.44 -16.03 -1.30
N PRO A 508 36.45 -16.77 -0.81
CA PRO A 508 37.28 -16.33 0.30
C PRO A 508 37.88 -14.92 0.13
N SER A 509 38.48 -14.62 -1.03
CA SER A 509 39.06 -13.30 -1.31
C SER A 509 38.03 -12.16 -1.30
N ARG A 510 36.82 -12.44 -1.81
CA ARG A 510 35.71 -11.50 -1.80
C ARG A 510 35.19 -11.29 -0.38
N ARG A 511 35.05 -12.37 0.39
CA ARG A 511 34.61 -12.34 1.79
C ARG A 511 35.56 -11.51 2.65
N THR A 512 36.87 -11.76 2.60
CA THR A 512 37.88 -10.96 3.31
C THR A 512 37.74 -9.47 2.99
N THR A 513 37.53 -9.12 1.71
CA THR A 513 37.35 -7.73 1.28
C THR A 513 36.09 -7.09 1.88
N LEU A 514 34.97 -7.82 1.86
CA LEU A 514 33.69 -7.33 2.40
C LEU A 514 33.71 -7.21 3.93
N CYS A 515 34.24 -8.22 4.63
CA CYS A 515 34.40 -8.22 6.08
C CYS A 515 35.33 -7.09 6.54
N ARG A 516 36.46 -6.85 5.84
CA ARG A 516 37.36 -5.73 6.13
C ARG A 516 36.61 -4.39 6.00
N ARG A 517 35.93 -4.17 4.89
CA ARG A 517 35.15 -2.93 4.68
C ARG A 517 34.07 -2.74 5.75
N LEU A 518 33.40 -3.81 6.18
CA LEU A 518 32.41 -3.74 7.27
C LEU A 518 33.05 -3.34 8.61
N VAL A 519 34.20 -3.93 8.95
CA VAL A 519 34.95 -3.60 10.17
C VAL A 519 35.47 -2.15 10.14
N GLU A 520 35.96 -1.69 9.00
CA GLU A 520 36.37 -0.29 8.79
C GLU A 520 35.21 0.69 9.05
N LEU A 521 34.01 0.40 8.52
CA LEU A 521 32.80 1.21 8.77
C LEU A 521 32.41 1.24 10.26
N ALA A 522 32.52 0.09 10.95
CA ALA A 522 32.20 0.00 12.37
C ALA A 522 33.15 0.85 13.23
N LEU A 523 34.45 0.81 12.90
CA LEU A 523 35.47 1.57 13.61
C LEU A 523 35.39 3.08 13.33
N GLY A 524 34.95 3.44 12.12
CA GLY A 524 34.60 4.80 11.72
C GLY A 524 33.32 5.34 12.36
N GLY A 525 32.50 4.47 12.98
CA GLY A 525 31.20 4.86 13.55
C GLY A 525 30.09 5.04 12.51
N GLU A 526 30.32 4.58 11.27
CA GLU A 526 29.32 4.60 10.18
C GLU A 526 28.38 3.38 10.22
N CYS A 527 28.71 2.36 11.01
CA CYS A 527 27.80 1.28 11.38
C CYS A 527 27.90 0.93 12.87
N SER A 528 26.85 0.33 13.41
CA SER A 528 26.77 -0.08 14.81
C SER A 528 27.39 -1.47 15.04
N ALA A 529 27.67 -1.82 16.30
CA ALA A 529 28.10 -3.17 16.65
C ALA A 529 27.02 -4.22 16.34
N GLU A 530 25.74 -3.83 16.43
CA GLU A 530 24.59 -4.67 16.09
C GLU A 530 24.57 -5.00 14.59
N ASP A 531 24.86 -4.02 13.73
CA ASP A 531 24.96 -4.22 12.27
C ASP A 531 26.05 -5.25 11.91
N LEU A 532 27.16 -5.24 12.66
CA LEU A 532 28.25 -6.19 12.49
C LEU A 532 27.85 -7.58 13.01
N HIS A 533 27.21 -7.66 14.18
CA HIS A 533 26.64 -8.91 14.70
C HIS A 533 25.59 -9.49 13.75
N GLN A 534 24.77 -8.67 13.08
CA GLN A 534 23.80 -9.10 12.09
C GLN A 534 24.46 -9.88 10.93
N ILE A 535 25.61 -9.42 10.44
CA ILE A 535 26.36 -10.13 9.37
C ILE A 535 27.02 -11.39 9.91
N ALA A 536 27.65 -11.31 11.09
CA ALA A 536 28.37 -12.42 11.70
C ALA A 536 27.43 -13.58 12.08
N SER A 537 26.29 -13.27 12.71
CA SER A 537 25.26 -14.26 13.04
C SER A 537 24.59 -14.88 11.81
N LYS A 538 24.57 -14.14 10.69
CA LYS A 538 23.99 -14.66 9.44
C LYS A 538 24.87 -15.69 8.77
N ASP A 539 26.19 -15.47 8.73
CA ASP A 539 27.14 -16.33 8.01
C ASP A 539 28.36 -16.67 8.87
N PRO A 540 28.49 -17.92 9.36
CA PRO A 540 29.62 -18.36 10.20
C PRO A 540 30.99 -18.14 9.56
N ASP A 541 31.08 -18.18 8.23
CA ASP A 541 32.32 -17.91 7.52
C ASP A 541 32.70 -16.43 7.59
N CYS A 542 31.73 -15.52 7.56
CA CYS A 542 31.96 -14.09 7.77
C CYS A 542 32.30 -13.82 9.24
N HIS A 543 31.66 -14.50 10.19
CA HIS A 543 32.01 -14.40 11.62
C HIS A 543 33.49 -14.75 11.87
N LEU A 544 33.96 -15.91 11.39
CA LEU A 544 35.37 -16.30 11.53
C LEU A 544 36.32 -15.30 10.84
N GLU A 545 35.96 -14.81 9.66
CA GLU A 545 36.76 -13.81 8.94
C GLU A 545 36.86 -12.50 9.73
N ILE A 546 35.76 -12.02 10.29
CA ILE A 546 35.71 -10.82 11.12
C ILE A 546 36.52 -10.98 12.40
N LEU A 547 36.56 -12.17 13.01
CA LEU A 547 37.42 -12.43 14.19
C LEU A 547 38.91 -12.54 13.83
N ALA A 548 39.25 -12.91 12.58
CA ALA A 548 40.62 -13.04 12.12
C ALA A 548 41.26 -11.70 11.73
N LEU A 549 40.53 -10.82 11.03
CA LEU A 549 41.00 -9.51 10.56
C LEU A 549 41.67 -8.62 11.64
N PRO A 550 41.12 -8.53 12.88
CA PRO A 550 41.70 -7.75 13.96
C PRO A 550 43.16 -8.10 14.26
N ARG A 551 43.55 -9.38 14.19
CA ARG A 551 44.89 -9.81 14.63
C ARG A 551 46.00 -9.26 13.74
N ASP A 552 45.73 -9.13 12.45
CA ASP A 552 46.71 -8.68 11.47
C ASP A 552 46.79 -7.14 11.41
N GLU A 553 45.67 -6.44 11.62
CA GLU A 553 45.61 -4.97 11.59
C GLU A 553 45.90 -4.31 12.95
N LEU A 554 45.64 -4.99 14.09
CA LEU A 554 45.99 -4.46 15.43
C LEU A 554 47.48 -4.17 15.58
N GLN A 555 48.33 -4.93 14.88
CA GLN A 555 49.77 -4.73 14.93
C GLN A 555 50.20 -3.39 14.32
N ARG A 556 49.40 -2.80 13.43
CA ARG A 556 49.74 -1.57 12.69
C ARG A 556 48.94 -0.33 13.10
N SER A 557 47.94 -0.46 13.97
CA SER A 557 46.96 0.59 14.27
C SER A 557 47.21 1.32 15.61
N THR A 558 46.54 2.48 15.77
CA THR A 558 46.61 3.34 16.96
C THR A 558 45.92 2.71 18.17
N GLU A 559 46.29 3.13 19.39
CA GLU A 559 45.72 2.59 20.63
C GLU A 559 44.18 2.72 20.73
N SER A 560 43.62 3.81 20.19
CA SER A 560 42.17 4.01 20.10
C SER A 560 41.48 2.95 19.23
N PHE A 561 42.10 2.56 18.11
CA PHE A 561 41.60 1.49 17.25
C PHE A 561 41.63 0.14 17.97
N ARG A 562 42.72 -0.16 18.68
CA ARG A 562 42.85 -1.40 19.47
C ARG A 562 41.77 -1.52 20.54
N SER A 563 41.50 -0.43 21.26
CA SER A 563 40.45 -0.40 22.29
C SER A 563 39.07 -0.67 21.70
N LYS A 564 38.67 0.05 20.64
CA LYS A 564 37.39 -0.17 19.95
C LYS A 564 37.26 -1.60 19.42
N MET A 565 38.33 -2.13 18.85
CA MET A 565 38.35 -3.49 18.32
C MET A 565 38.21 -4.53 19.44
N SER A 566 38.87 -4.34 20.58
CA SER A 566 38.71 -5.22 21.74
C SER A 566 37.25 -5.27 22.21
N THR A 567 36.58 -4.12 22.26
CA THR A 567 35.15 -4.06 22.60
C THR A 567 34.28 -4.76 21.56
N LEU A 568 34.56 -4.56 20.26
CA LEU A 568 33.84 -5.26 19.19
C LEU A 568 34.03 -6.78 19.27
N SER A 569 35.26 -7.25 19.46
CA SER A 569 35.54 -8.69 19.62
C SER A 569 34.81 -9.25 20.83
N GLN A 570 34.83 -8.58 21.98
CA GLN A 570 34.08 -9.00 23.17
C GLN A 570 32.58 -9.10 22.90
N ASN A 571 31.99 -8.14 22.18
CA ASN A 571 30.57 -8.18 21.83
C ASN A 571 30.22 -9.33 20.86
N LEU A 572 31.18 -9.81 20.06
CA LEU A 572 30.97 -10.93 19.13
C LEU A 572 31.24 -12.29 19.76
N ASP A 573 32.07 -12.36 20.80
CA ASP A 573 32.49 -13.59 21.48
C ASP A 573 31.42 -14.09 22.48
N ILE A 574 30.50 -13.21 22.90
CA ILE A 574 29.46 -13.53 23.92
C ILE A 574 28.42 -14.51 23.39
N ASP A 575 28.22 -14.58 22.07
CA ASP A 575 27.44 -15.62 21.41
C ASP A 575 28.39 -16.53 20.64
N GLU A 576 29.12 -17.38 21.36
CA GLU A 576 29.68 -18.59 20.75
C GLU A 576 28.56 -19.18 19.90
N PHE A 577 28.76 -19.24 18.57
CA PHE A 577 27.76 -19.71 17.62
C PHE A 577 27.49 -21.18 17.97
N ARG A 578 26.66 -21.41 18.98
CA ARG A 578 26.26 -22.71 19.47
C ARG A 578 25.29 -23.20 18.44
N MET A 579 25.86 -23.81 17.40
CA MET A 579 25.20 -24.85 16.62
C MET A 579 24.36 -25.63 17.63
N PRO A 580 23.02 -25.65 17.50
CA PRO A 580 22.14 -26.27 18.48
C PRO A 580 22.72 -27.62 18.88
N GLN A 581 23.15 -27.74 20.14
CA GLN A 581 23.94 -28.89 20.60
C GLN A 581 23.09 -30.15 20.44
N ARG A 582 23.40 -30.91 19.40
CA ARG A 582 22.90 -32.25 19.02
C ARG A 582 21.37 -32.43 19.03
N TYR A 583 20.89 -33.12 18.01
CA TYR A 583 19.50 -33.41 17.67
C TYR A 583 18.73 -34.32 18.67
N VAL A 584 19.07 -34.28 19.96
CA VAL A 584 18.67 -35.30 20.94
C VAL A 584 17.25 -35.09 21.48
N ASP A 585 16.73 -33.85 21.48
CA ASP A 585 15.46 -33.52 22.16
C ASP A 585 14.30 -33.13 21.22
N GLY A 586 14.16 -33.80 20.08
CA GLY A 586 12.92 -33.72 19.27
C GLY A 586 12.71 -32.45 18.43
N GLY A 587 13.75 -31.63 18.24
CA GLY A 587 13.73 -30.37 17.47
C GLY A 587 13.80 -30.48 15.94
N PHE A 588 13.69 -31.68 15.36
CA PHE A 588 13.89 -31.90 13.91
C PHE A 588 12.91 -31.14 12.98
N PHE A 589 11.81 -30.62 13.52
CA PHE A 589 10.83 -29.85 12.73
C PHE A 589 11.39 -28.57 12.12
N ASP A 590 12.52 -28.08 12.63
CA ASP A 590 13.21 -26.90 12.11
C ASP A 590 14.46 -27.24 11.29
N CYS A 591 14.62 -28.49 10.85
CA CYS A 591 15.82 -28.95 10.14
C CYS A 591 15.53 -29.35 8.69
N CYS A 592 14.28 -29.28 8.22
CA CYS A 592 14.00 -29.55 6.82
C CYS A 592 14.56 -28.41 5.96
N THR A 593 15.32 -28.76 4.92
CA THR A 593 15.90 -27.81 3.94
C THR A 593 14.97 -27.55 2.76
N GLY A 594 13.94 -28.40 2.65
CA GLY A 594 12.98 -28.41 1.57
C GLY A 594 13.41 -29.19 0.34
N ILE A 595 14.67 -29.61 0.25
CA ILE A 595 15.14 -30.40 -0.89
C ILE A 595 14.64 -31.84 -0.73
N ARG A 596 14.03 -32.38 -1.79
CA ARG A 596 13.45 -33.72 -1.86
C ARG A 596 13.87 -34.42 -3.14
N VAL A 597 13.91 -35.73 -3.07
CA VAL A 597 14.33 -36.61 -4.17
C VAL A 597 13.29 -37.69 -4.28
N THR A 598 12.70 -37.84 -5.45
CA THR A 598 11.79 -38.94 -5.75
C THR A 598 12.61 -40.05 -6.40
N VAL A 599 12.70 -41.20 -5.73
CA VAL A 599 13.32 -42.39 -6.32
C VAL A 599 12.21 -43.13 -7.07
N PRO A 600 12.33 -43.39 -8.38
CA PRO A 600 11.36 -44.20 -9.11
C PRO A 600 11.26 -45.58 -8.47
N SER A 601 10.05 -46.00 -8.08
CA SER A 601 9.81 -47.30 -7.44
C SER A 601 10.02 -48.51 -8.38
N ASP A 602 10.03 -48.29 -9.71
CA ASP A 602 9.97 -49.36 -10.72
C ASP A 602 11.26 -49.54 -11.56
N THR A 603 12.41 -49.02 -11.14
CA THR A 603 13.67 -49.12 -11.93
C THR A 603 14.34 -50.50 -11.98
N VAL A 604 13.65 -51.59 -11.60
CA VAL A 604 14.18 -52.96 -11.76
C VAL A 604 13.39 -53.70 -12.85
N VAL A 605 13.66 -53.38 -14.12
CA VAL A 605 13.21 -54.21 -15.26
C VAL A 605 14.32 -54.27 -16.34
N GLY A 606 15.20 -55.26 -16.23
CA GLY A 606 16.19 -55.64 -17.27
C GLY A 606 17.31 -54.60 -17.53
N ASP A 607 18.13 -54.82 -18.56
CA ASP A 607 19.25 -53.97 -19.05
C ASP A 607 18.83 -52.54 -19.51
N SER A 608 17.75 -52.00 -18.95
CA SER A 608 17.10 -50.77 -19.36
C SER A 608 17.62 -49.56 -18.57
N ILE A 609 17.75 -48.45 -19.29
CA ILE A 609 18.21 -47.12 -18.87
C ILE A 609 17.70 -46.73 -17.47
N ILE A 610 18.63 -46.54 -16.52
CA ILE A 610 18.33 -45.96 -15.20
C ILE A 610 17.98 -44.49 -15.42
N LEU A 611 16.69 -44.15 -15.29
CA LEU A 611 16.27 -42.75 -15.29
C LEU A 611 16.83 -42.08 -14.02
N PRO A 612 17.46 -40.89 -14.13
CA PRO A 612 17.92 -40.16 -12.97
C PRO A 612 16.71 -39.81 -12.08
N PRO A 613 16.84 -39.88 -10.75
CA PRO A 613 15.76 -39.52 -9.86
C PRO A 613 15.45 -38.03 -9.97
N ASP A 614 14.17 -37.70 -9.89
CA ASP A 614 13.70 -36.32 -9.92
C ASP A 614 14.01 -35.64 -8.59
N ILE A 615 14.71 -34.51 -8.65
CA ILE A 615 14.97 -33.68 -7.48
C ILE A 615 14.05 -32.47 -7.53
N HIS A 616 13.45 -32.17 -6.38
CA HIS A 616 12.59 -31.01 -6.20
C HIS A 616 13.08 -30.21 -5.00
N GLY A 617 13.08 -28.88 -5.10
CA GLY A 617 13.00 -28.05 -3.89
C GLY A 617 11.55 -28.06 -3.36
N SER A 618 11.32 -27.77 -2.09
CA SER A 618 9.97 -27.77 -1.50
C SER A 618 9.94 -27.15 -0.10
N HIS A 619 9.41 -25.93 0.01
CA HIS A 619 8.67 -25.51 1.21
C HIS A 619 7.37 -24.77 0.82
N LEU A 620 7.41 -23.92 -0.21
CA LEU A 620 6.24 -23.44 -1.01
C LEU A 620 6.65 -22.77 -2.34
N HIS A 621 7.96 -22.65 -2.64
CA HIS A 621 8.47 -21.83 -3.75
C HIS A 621 9.15 -22.59 -4.90
N TYR A 622 9.15 -23.92 -4.86
CA TYR A 622 9.85 -24.76 -5.82
C TYR A 622 8.92 -25.72 -6.57
N VAL A 623 7.61 -25.64 -6.29
CA VAL A 623 6.60 -26.49 -6.92
C VAL A 623 5.86 -25.64 -7.95
N ASP A 624 5.78 -26.21 -9.14
CA ASP A 624 4.84 -25.83 -10.19
C ASP A 624 3.43 -25.56 -9.61
N ARG A 625 2.67 -24.64 -10.21
CA ARG A 625 1.33 -24.25 -9.73
C ARG A 625 0.28 -25.37 -9.83
N SER A 626 0.69 -26.56 -10.24
CA SER A 626 -0.15 -27.72 -10.57
C SER A 626 -0.41 -28.63 -9.36
N GLY A 627 -1.07 -28.09 -8.34
CA GLY A 627 -1.84 -28.87 -7.34
C GLY A 627 -1.05 -29.64 -6.26
N PRO A 628 -1.77 -30.19 -5.26
CA PRO A 628 -1.17 -31.04 -4.24
C PRO A 628 -0.61 -32.30 -4.88
N LEU A 629 0.72 -32.42 -4.91
CA LEU A 629 1.36 -33.67 -5.30
C LEU A 629 0.84 -34.78 -4.38
N PRO A 630 0.29 -35.89 -4.91
CA PRO A 630 -0.12 -37.01 -4.09
C PRO A 630 1.09 -37.50 -3.27
N PRO A 631 0.88 -38.02 -2.04
CA PRO A 631 1.95 -38.64 -1.28
C PRO A 631 2.45 -39.87 -2.06
N ARG A 632 3.43 -39.65 -2.94
CA ARG A 632 4.10 -40.73 -3.65
C ARG A 632 4.99 -41.44 -2.64
N GLU A 633 4.93 -42.77 -2.61
CA GLU A 633 5.88 -43.59 -1.88
C GLU A 633 7.29 -43.38 -2.46
N GLY A 634 8.34 -43.49 -1.64
CA GLY A 634 9.73 -43.48 -2.13
C GLY A 634 10.41 -42.10 -2.27
N PHE A 635 9.95 -41.07 -1.55
CA PHE A 635 10.70 -39.81 -1.49
C PHE A 635 11.71 -39.78 -0.33
N ARG A 636 12.87 -39.19 -0.59
CA ARG A 636 13.88 -38.82 0.41
C ARG A 636 13.89 -37.31 0.60
N ALA A 637 13.93 -36.83 1.83
CA ALA A 637 13.99 -35.39 2.14
C ALA A 637 15.30 -35.05 2.84
N LEU A 638 15.92 -33.93 2.48
CA LEU A 638 17.18 -33.49 3.09
C LEU A 638 16.92 -32.71 4.38
N PHE A 639 17.47 -33.21 5.48
CA PHE A 639 17.45 -32.62 6.81
C PHE A 639 18.85 -32.17 7.22
N GLY A 640 18.95 -31.01 7.85
CA GLY A 640 20.17 -30.47 8.41
C GLY A 640 20.01 -29.01 8.78
N ASP A 641 20.97 -28.47 9.51
CA ASP A 641 21.02 -27.03 9.75
C ASP A 641 21.30 -26.29 8.44
N VAL A 642 20.37 -25.43 8.03
CA VAL A 642 20.49 -24.59 6.83
C VAL A 642 21.72 -23.66 6.94
N SER A 643 22.13 -23.30 8.15
CA SER A 643 23.33 -22.49 8.41
C SER A 643 24.63 -23.24 8.03
N ALA A 644 24.61 -24.57 8.01
CA ALA A 644 25.73 -25.41 7.59
C ALA A 644 25.76 -25.67 6.07
N LEU A 645 24.67 -25.39 5.35
CA LEU A 645 24.56 -25.66 3.92
C LEU A 645 24.88 -24.42 3.09
N ARG A 646 25.62 -24.61 1.99
CA ARG A 646 25.90 -23.54 1.02
C ARG A 646 25.75 -23.99 -0.42
N TRP A 647 25.22 -23.10 -1.25
CA TRP A 647 25.34 -23.21 -2.71
C TRP A 647 26.69 -22.65 -3.16
N ILE A 648 27.49 -23.47 -3.82
CA ILE A 648 28.82 -23.10 -4.30
C ILE A 648 28.82 -23.20 -5.82
N SER A 649 29.24 -22.15 -6.52
CA SER A 649 29.41 -22.25 -7.98
C SER A 649 30.32 -23.43 -8.31
N ALA A 650 29.90 -24.29 -9.25
CA ALA A 650 30.66 -25.50 -9.62
C ALA A 650 32.12 -25.16 -10.01
N LEU A 651 32.32 -24.01 -10.67
CA LEU A 651 33.64 -23.48 -11.05
C LEU A 651 34.54 -23.10 -9.87
N ASN A 652 33.95 -22.85 -8.71
CA ASN A 652 34.65 -22.34 -7.54
C ASN A 652 34.77 -23.39 -6.43
N LEU A 653 34.15 -24.56 -6.55
CA LEU A 653 34.15 -25.58 -5.50
C LEU A 653 35.56 -25.91 -5.00
N GLY A 654 36.50 -26.16 -5.92
CA GLY A 654 37.91 -26.42 -5.57
C GLY A 654 38.63 -25.25 -4.90
N LYS A 655 38.16 -24.00 -5.06
CA LYS A 655 38.77 -22.80 -4.43
C LYS A 655 38.44 -22.70 -2.93
N PHE A 656 37.46 -23.45 -2.46
CA PHE A 656 37.11 -23.50 -1.04
C PHE A 656 37.94 -24.55 -0.26
N GLY A 657 38.76 -25.35 -0.95
CA GLY A 657 39.57 -26.40 -0.33
C GLY A 657 38.71 -27.41 0.42
N THR A 658 39.16 -27.84 1.59
CA THR A 658 38.47 -28.81 2.46
C THR A 658 37.40 -28.18 3.37
N ARG A 659 37.04 -26.90 3.17
CA ARG A 659 36.03 -26.22 4.01
C ARG A 659 34.61 -26.64 3.68
N TYR A 660 34.39 -27.24 2.52
CA TYR A 660 33.07 -27.62 2.06
C TYR A 660 33.11 -28.97 1.36
N GLU A 661 32.19 -29.85 1.75
CA GLU A 661 32.01 -31.16 1.14
C GLU A 661 30.69 -31.21 0.37
N PRO A 662 30.67 -31.62 -0.90
CA PRO A 662 29.43 -31.70 -1.68
C PRO A 662 28.39 -32.63 -1.06
N VAL A 663 27.12 -32.24 -1.13
CA VAL A 663 26.01 -33.11 -0.78
C VAL A 663 25.85 -34.17 -1.86
N VAL A 664 26.09 -35.42 -1.48
CA VAL A 664 25.95 -36.61 -2.31
C VAL A 664 24.49 -37.09 -2.29
N LEU A 665 23.97 -37.36 -3.47
CA LEU A 665 22.59 -37.74 -3.72
C LEU A 665 22.44 -39.26 -3.81
N TYR A 666 23.27 -39.90 -4.64
CA TYR A 666 23.38 -41.34 -4.82
C TYR A 666 24.66 -41.66 -5.61
N TRP A 667 24.92 -42.96 -5.78
CA TRP A 667 25.99 -43.50 -6.63
C TRP A 667 25.38 -44.33 -7.76
N ILE A 668 25.82 -44.11 -9.00
CA ILE A 668 25.53 -44.97 -10.16
C ILE A 668 26.86 -45.34 -10.79
N ASP A 669 27.11 -46.63 -10.98
CA ASP A 669 28.33 -47.18 -11.61
C ASP A 669 29.64 -46.65 -11.00
N GLY A 670 29.69 -46.54 -9.66
CA GLY A 670 30.85 -46.02 -8.94
C GLY A 670 31.05 -44.51 -9.04
N ARG A 671 30.15 -43.77 -9.69
CA ARG A 671 30.18 -42.31 -9.76
C ARG A 671 29.16 -41.70 -8.82
N ALA A 672 29.60 -40.76 -7.99
CA ALA A 672 28.70 -39.97 -7.17
C ALA A 672 27.97 -38.91 -8.01
N TYR A 673 26.74 -38.64 -7.62
CA TYR A 673 25.95 -37.51 -8.10
C TYR A 673 25.72 -36.56 -6.94
N HIS A 674 25.88 -35.28 -7.20
CA HIS A 674 25.68 -34.20 -6.25
C HIS A 674 24.34 -33.49 -6.49
N VAL A 675 23.87 -32.79 -5.46
CA VAL A 675 22.73 -31.88 -5.60
C VAL A 675 23.20 -30.58 -6.23
N GLY A 676 22.76 -30.31 -7.46
CA GLY A 676 23.00 -29.04 -8.15
C GLY A 676 21.76 -28.15 -8.19
N CYS A 677 21.96 -26.85 -8.42
CA CYS A 677 20.91 -25.96 -8.87
C CYS A 677 21.38 -24.96 -9.91
N LYS A 678 20.45 -24.48 -10.73
CA LYS A 678 20.64 -23.35 -11.65
C LYS A 678 19.40 -22.44 -11.62
N PRO A 679 19.57 -21.10 -11.69
CA PRO A 679 18.43 -20.20 -11.84
C PRO A 679 17.75 -20.40 -13.20
N ASN A 680 16.45 -20.70 -13.19
CA ASN A 680 15.60 -20.70 -14.37
C ASN A 680 14.96 -19.30 -14.51
N LYS A 681 15.45 -18.53 -15.49
CA LYS A 681 15.01 -17.15 -15.71
C LYS A 681 13.57 -17.05 -16.21
N ASP A 682 13.10 -18.06 -16.90
CA ASP A 682 11.77 -18.04 -17.53
C ASP A 682 10.68 -18.33 -16.49
N MET A 683 10.99 -19.19 -15.52
CA MET A 683 10.04 -19.62 -14.48
C MET A 683 10.17 -18.81 -13.18
N GLU A 684 11.20 -17.97 -13.03
CA GLU A 684 11.56 -17.34 -11.75
C GLU A 684 11.79 -18.37 -10.62
N LEU A 685 12.28 -19.55 -10.98
CA LEU A 685 12.53 -20.68 -10.07
C LEU A 685 14.01 -21.06 -10.03
N LEU A 686 14.43 -21.68 -8.92
CA LEU A 686 15.71 -22.38 -8.86
C LEU A 686 15.44 -23.84 -9.23
N GLU A 687 15.95 -24.25 -10.39
CA GLU A 687 15.86 -25.63 -10.86
C GLU A 687 16.92 -26.44 -10.12
N VAL A 688 16.49 -27.40 -9.29
CA VAL A 688 17.36 -28.35 -8.58
C VAL A 688 17.49 -29.60 -9.44
N LEU A 689 18.71 -30.08 -9.65
CA LEU A 689 19.00 -31.16 -10.59
C LEU A 689 20.20 -32.01 -10.13
N PRO A 690 20.26 -33.30 -10.48
CA PRO A 690 21.40 -34.15 -10.19
C PRO A 690 22.60 -33.75 -11.06
N VAL A 691 23.78 -33.64 -10.45
CA VAL A 691 25.03 -33.27 -11.14
C VAL A 691 26.09 -34.35 -10.94
N PRO A 692 26.63 -34.97 -12.00
CA PRO A 692 27.72 -35.95 -11.84
C PRO A 692 29.00 -35.27 -11.35
N VAL A 693 29.80 -35.97 -10.53
CA VAL A 693 31.12 -35.48 -10.03
C VAL A 693 32.04 -35.08 -11.18
N ASP A 694 32.05 -35.87 -12.24
CA ASP A 694 32.95 -35.70 -13.40
C ASP A 694 32.41 -34.71 -14.43
N LEU A 695 31.43 -33.86 -14.07
CA LEU A 695 30.88 -32.89 -14.99
C LEU A 695 31.98 -31.95 -15.45
N ASP A 696 32.38 -32.07 -16.72
CA ASP A 696 33.30 -31.12 -17.35
C ASP A 696 32.63 -29.73 -17.30
N PRO A 697 33.20 -28.77 -16.56
CA PRO A 697 32.65 -27.43 -16.48
C PRO A 697 32.53 -26.77 -17.86
N ASN A 698 33.22 -27.25 -18.90
CA ASN A 698 33.08 -26.68 -20.24
C ASN A 698 31.83 -27.14 -21.01
N GLN A 699 31.19 -28.26 -20.63
CA GLN A 699 30.07 -28.85 -21.40
C GLN A 699 28.69 -28.29 -21.02
N SER A 700 28.55 -27.79 -19.80
CA SER A 700 27.35 -27.06 -19.34
C SER A 700 27.72 -25.59 -19.23
N ARG A 701 26.82 -24.61 -19.47
CA ARG A 701 27.14 -23.18 -19.21
C ARG A 701 27.46 -23.03 -17.71
N PRO A 702 28.72 -23.10 -17.27
CA PRO A 702 29.04 -23.49 -15.90
C PRO A 702 28.80 -22.34 -14.93
N SER A 703 28.76 -21.11 -15.46
CA SER A 703 28.55 -19.89 -14.70
C SER A 703 27.23 -19.86 -13.92
N SER A 704 26.22 -20.63 -14.31
CA SER A 704 24.94 -20.71 -13.60
C SER A 704 24.80 -21.90 -12.68
N LEU A 705 25.64 -22.94 -12.80
CA LEU A 705 25.52 -24.16 -12.02
C LEU A 705 26.16 -23.99 -10.63
N HIS A 706 25.40 -24.34 -9.61
CA HIS A 706 25.85 -24.35 -8.22
C HIS A 706 25.64 -25.73 -7.62
N ILE A 707 26.58 -26.19 -6.80
CA ILE A 707 26.54 -27.45 -6.06
C ILE A 707 26.21 -27.14 -4.61
N LEU A 708 25.29 -27.90 -4.02
CA LEU A 708 25.02 -27.82 -2.59
C LEU A 708 26.15 -28.52 -1.85
N ALA A 709 26.72 -27.85 -0.85
CA ALA A 709 27.80 -28.38 -0.04
C ALA A 709 27.55 -28.12 1.45
N VAL A 710 28.05 -29.02 2.29
CA VAL A 710 28.06 -28.90 3.75
C VAL A 710 29.37 -28.26 4.17
N ARG A 711 29.30 -27.26 5.06
CA ARG A 711 30.45 -26.60 5.65
C ARG A 711 31.14 -27.53 6.67
N VAL A 712 32.41 -27.82 6.46
CA VAL A 712 33.24 -28.58 7.41
C VAL A 712 33.65 -27.68 8.57
N MET A 713 33.42 -28.13 9.79
CA MET A 713 33.76 -27.39 11.01
C MET A 713 35.26 -27.44 11.29
N ASN A 714 35.74 -26.54 12.15
CA ASN A 714 37.13 -26.57 12.62
C ASN A 714 37.42 -27.94 13.25
N GLY A 715 38.50 -28.60 12.81
CA GLY A 715 38.84 -29.97 13.20
C GLY A 715 38.37 -31.05 12.23
N GLY A 716 37.78 -30.68 11.09
CA GLY A 716 37.40 -31.64 10.04
C GLY A 716 36.06 -32.33 10.27
N GLN A 717 35.32 -31.94 11.30
CA GLN A 717 34.01 -32.53 11.59
C GLN A 717 32.97 -32.05 10.57
N ILE A 718 32.28 -33.01 9.95
CA ILE A 718 31.17 -32.73 9.04
C ILE A 718 29.87 -32.62 9.88
N PRO A 719 29.10 -31.54 9.73
CA PRO A 719 27.79 -31.40 10.38
C PRO A 719 26.81 -32.49 9.97
N ASP A 720 25.93 -32.83 10.92
CA ASP A 720 24.80 -33.74 10.77
C ASP A 720 23.79 -33.23 9.72
N VAL A 721 23.97 -33.69 8.48
CA VAL A 721 23.04 -33.49 7.36
C VAL A 721 22.67 -34.86 6.80
N PHE A 722 21.38 -35.16 6.69
CA PHE A 722 20.88 -36.48 6.36
C PHE A 722 19.77 -36.45 5.30
N TRP A 723 19.76 -37.43 4.42
CA TRP A 723 18.59 -37.83 3.65
C TRP A 723 17.70 -38.71 4.52
N TYR A 724 16.49 -38.24 4.81
CA TYR A 724 15.47 -39.03 5.47
C TYR A 724 14.63 -39.77 4.44
N ASP A 725 14.72 -41.09 4.46
CA ASP A 725 13.85 -41.99 3.73
C ASP A 725 12.70 -42.42 4.64
N LYS A 726 11.50 -41.90 4.35
CA LYS A 726 10.32 -42.21 5.14
C LYS A 726 9.85 -43.64 4.94
N SER A 727 10.03 -44.21 3.74
CA SER A 727 9.60 -45.56 3.43
C SER A 727 10.43 -46.58 4.20
N ASN A 728 11.75 -46.37 4.25
CA ASN A 728 12.68 -47.26 4.92
C ASN A 728 12.95 -46.90 6.39
N MET A 729 12.41 -45.78 6.87
CA MET A 729 12.64 -45.26 8.22
C MET A 729 14.13 -45.17 8.57
N CYS A 730 14.96 -44.73 7.61
CA CYS A 730 16.39 -44.55 7.79
C CYS A 730 16.83 -43.10 7.49
N LEU A 731 17.95 -42.71 8.10
CA LEU A 731 18.66 -41.47 7.79
C LEU A 731 20.00 -41.83 7.15
N THR A 732 20.25 -41.34 5.95
CA THR A 732 21.53 -41.52 5.26
C THR A 732 22.32 -40.22 5.28
N HIS A 733 23.50 -40.20 5.88
CA HIS A 733 24.33 -39.00 5.97
C HIS A 733 24.66 -38.49 4.56
N ALA A 734 24.41 -37.21 4.33
CA ALA A 734 24.33 -36.63 2.99
C ALA A 734 25.70 -36.40 2.33
N VAL A 735 26.80 -36.66 3.06
CA VAL A 735 28.17 -36.60 2.52
C VAL A 735 28.82 -37.98 2.52
N THR A 736 28.79 -38.68 3.67
CA THR A 736 29.47 -39.98 3.83
C THR A 736 28.63 -41.17 3.36
N ILE A 737 27.32 -40.98 3.14
CA ILE A 737 26.36 -42.02 2.76
C ILE A 737 26.16 -43.11 3.82
N GLU A 738 26.72 -42.92 5.02
CA GLU A 738 26.50 -43.81 6.15
C GLU A 738 25.04 -43.72 6.62
N SER A 739 24.39 -44.87 6.81
CA SER A 739 23.00 -44.93 7.22
C SER A 739 22.87 -45.23 8.71
N ILE A 740 21.95 -44.52 9.36
CA ILE A 740 21.59 -44.69 10.77
C ILE A 740 20.08 -44.84 10.89
N ASP A 741 19.64 -45.46 11.99
CA ASP A 741 18.22 -45.57 12.31
C ASP A 741 17.62 -44.19 12.66
N VAL A 742 16.36 -44.00 12.29
CA VAL A 742 15.63 -42.76 12.59
C VAL A 742 15.40 -42.63 14.11
N PRO A 743 15.77 -41.49 14.73
CA PRO A 743 15.51 -41.24 16.13
C PRO A 743 14.01 -41.35 16.47
N LYS A 744 13.71 -41.93 17.64
CA LYS A 744 12.34 -42.03 18.17
C LYS A 744 11.75 -40.61 18.28
N GLY A 745 10.79 -40.28 17.40
CA GLY A 745 10.10 -38.98 17.39
C GLY A 745 10.01 -38.29 16.02
N LEU A 746 10.87 -38.64 15.06
CA LEU A 746 10.83 -38.04 13.72
C LEU A 746 9.69 -38.57 12.84
N GLY A 747 9.28 -39.83 13.05
CA GLY A 747 8.48 -40.61 12.10
C GLY A 747 7.03 -40.17 11.83
N SER A 748 6.45 -39.23 12.57
CA SER A 748 5.00 -38.95 12.50
C SER A 748 4.60 -37.54 12.06
N LYS A 749 5.53 -36.61 11.86
CA LYS A 749 5.17 -35.19 11.68
C LYS A 749 5.98 -34.55 10.55
N TYR A 750 5.29 -33.82 9.67
CA TYR A 750 5.92 -32.92 8.72
C TYR A 750 6.68 -31.82 9.47
N CYS A 751 7.71 -31.22 8.85
CA CYS A 751 8.28 -29.99 9.39
C CYS A 751 7.18 -28.93 9.55
N ARG A 752 7.32 -28.02 10.52
CA ARG A 752 6.27 -27.04 10.88
C ARG A 752 5.81 -26.25 9.67
N ASP A 753 6.75 -25.88 8.79
CA ASP A 753 6.47 -25.10 7.58
C ASP A 753 5.73 -25.94 6.53
N CYS A 754 6.15 -27.18 6.27
CA CYS A 754 5.41 -28.09 5.39
C CYS A 754 3.99 -28.37 5.91
N GLN A 755 3.81 -28.45 7.23
CA GLN A 755 2.49 -28.62 7.84
C GLN A 755 1.64 -27.36 7.69
N ARG A 756 2.23 -26.18 7.89
CA ARG A 756 1.55 -24.89 7.67
C ARG A 756 1.12 -24.72 6.21
N THR A 757 2.03 -24.96 5.26
CA THR A 757 1.73 -24.99 3.82
C THR A 757 0.55 -25.90 3.52
N ARG A 758 0.56 -27.12 4.07
CA ARG A 758 -0.52 -28.08 3.86
C ARG A 758 -1.85 -27.57 4.40
N ASN A 759 -1.84 -26.87 5.55
CA ASN A 759 -3.04 -26.28 6.14
C ASN A 759 -3.51 -25.00 5.42
N GLU A 760 -2.62 -24.27 4.73
CA GLU A 760 -2.98 -23.09 3.93
C GLU A 760 -3.54 -23.47 2.56
N LEU A 761 -3.17 -24.65 2.04
CA LEU A 761 -3.66 -25.19 0.76
C LEU A 761 -4.92 -26.07 0.89
N ALA A 762 -5.21 -26.60 2.08
CA ALA A 762 -6.39 -27.40 2.40
C ALA A 762 -7.52 -26.50 2.91
#